data_AF-A0A4R3DSB1-F1
#
_entry.id   AF-A0A4R3DSB1-F1
#
_cell.length_a   1.000
_cell.length_b   1.000
_cell.length_c   1.000
_cell.angle_alpha   90.00
_cell.angle_beta   90.00
_cell.angle_gamma   90.00
#
_symmetry.space_group_name_H-M   'P 1'
#
loop_
_entity.id
_entity.type
_entity.pdbx_description
1 polymer ?
#
loop_
_entity_poly.entity_id
_entity_poly.type
_entity_poly.pdbx_seq_one_letter_code
_entity_poly.pdbx_strand_id
1 'polypeptide(L)'
;MPNITLYAHRGSNPYPDHSREAHVWAANWGADVIEPDLWLTKDGVLVVSHDNHNYSNLTYAEAKALEPALQTFGEVIELVKQMSIETGRELGIIPETKNTNYATSEAVVRELIAHDFTDPNRVVIQSFSSANLKMLHETIMPQFGVDLPLAFLGYSMSAATIADTATYADIIAPNQAAVTAAGVAAAHAAGLQVVTWTIQGTQAQIQRLIDMGVDGVFVDETNTARTALANIDGVKVAYGTTGDDEISGTNGDDQIYAMAGDDTIETGDGNDVAFGDAGDDTVDTGAGNDQLFGGSGDDALIGGEGDDLLVGGVGDDELDGGDGIDTVSYLAGLSDTAGVTVDLSTGEAYGDDAGADTLIDIENVIGGKGDDTLIGNDAANILHGSAGNDTIDGGAGDDVLSGGAGDDIIKGGAGFDTLDLSDATGAISLNLATGQVSGAGIGTDGFTGIEAFRFGAGDDVLMGGNGNEIFDGGAGNDTLKGGAGNDQLAGAEGNDTLDGGSGDDVVAGGAGDDSLVGGSGNDTVDGGEGTDSIDAGSGNDVITAGAGNDVVDGGSGDDRIAGGAGNDLLTGGSGHDVFAFAAGFGKDTISDFKTTGSSSDVLEFDDAVFADFGAAIAKAAQVGSDTVFTIDADTSLTLKGVQLASLAQDDFRFV
;
A
#
# COMPACT_ATOMS: atom_id res chain seq x y z
N MET A 1 5.22 10.46 -9.04
CA MET A 1 6.08 10.63 -10.24
C MET A 1 5.76 9.52 -11.24
N PRO A 2 5.90 9.71 -12.56
CA PRO A 2 5.78 8.61 -13.52
C PRO A 2 6.93 7.61 -13.29
N ASN A 3 6.60 6.47 -12.71
CA ASN A 3 7.55 5.41 -12.39
C ASN A 3 7.85 4.59 -13.66
N ILE A 4 8.85 5.01 -14.44
CA ILE A 4 9.32 4.26 -15.62
C ILE A 4 10.68 3.62 -15.32
N THR A 5 10.76 2.30 -15.48
CA THR A 5 11.97 1.54 -15.18
C THR A 5 13.04 1.77 -16.25
N LEU A 6 14.26 2.11 -15.83
CA LEU A 6 15.45 2.24 -16.65
C LEU A 6 16.21 0.91 -16.70
N TYR A 7 16.10 0.22 -17.83
CA TYR A 7 16.89 -0.96 -18.14
C TYR A 7 18.19 -0.52 -18.85
N ALA A 8 19.34 -0.75 -18.20
CA ALA A 8 20.64 -0.46 -18.76
C ALA A 8 20.98 -1.50 -19.84
N HIS A 9 20.79 -1.10 -21.11
CA HIS A 9 21.00 -1.97 -22.26
C HIS A 9 22.48 -2.31 -22.39
N ARG A 10 22.87 -3.50 -21.93
CA ARG A 10 24.25 -4.00 -21.92
C ARG A 10 25.21 -3.19 -21.03
N GLY A 11 24.66 -2.53 -20.01
CA GLY A 11 25.35 -1.54 -19.20
C GLY A 11 25.11 -0.11 -19.71
N SER A 12 26.14 0.73 -19.67
CA SER A 12 26.04 2.15 -20.05
C SER A 12 27.26 2.67 -20.81
N ASN A 13 27.01 3.52 -21.80
CA ASN A 13 28.03 4.26 -22.55
C ASN A 13 28.75 5.30 -21.67
N PRO A 14 30.04 5.59 -21.90
CA PRO A 14 30.85 5.20 -23.06
C PRO A 14 31.64 3.90 -22.85
N TYR A 15 31.32 3.11 -21.83
CA TYR A 15 32.03 1.87 -21.54
C TYR A 15 31.66 0.78 -22.54
N PRO A 16 32.56 -0.19 -22.82
CA PRO A 16 32.25 -1.27 -23.76
C PRO A 16 31.05 -2.11 -23.31
N ASP A 17 30.15 -2.47 -24.24
CA ASP A 17 29.01 -3.37 -23.99
C ASP A 17 29.41 -4.57 -23.12
N HIS A 18 28.61 -4.84 -22.08
CA HIS A 18 28.78 -5.97 -21.17
C HIS A 18 30.11 -6.02 -20.40
N SER A 19 30.89 -4.93 -20.38
CA SER A 19 32.05 -4.82 -19.49
C SER A 19 31.62 -4.62 -18.03
N ARG A 20 32.48 -4.95 -17.07
CA ARG A 20 32.21 -4.70 -15.65
C ARG A 20 31.96 -3.20 -15.43
N GLU A 21 32.78 -2.36 -16.04
CA GLU A 21 32.68 -0.91 -15.95
C GLU A 21 31.34 -0.39 -16.49
N ALA A 22 30.84 -0.94 -17.60
CA ALA A 22 29.54 -0.55 -18.15
C ALA A 22 28.39 -0.86 -17.19
N HIS A 23 28.43 -1.98 -16.47
CA HIS A 23 27.40 -2.33 -15.48
C HIS A 23 27.51 -1.48 -14.20
N VAL A 24 28.72 -1.26 -13.68
CA VAL A 24 28.95 -0.40 -12.50
C VAL A 24 28.42 1.01 -12.79
N TRP A 25 28.82 1.62 -13.91
CA TRP A 25 28.39 2.98 -14.23
C TRP A 25 26.92 3.08 -14.61
N ALA A 26 26.30 2.00 -15.09
CA ALA A 26 24.86 1.96 -15.22
C ALA A 26 24.17 2.10 -13.85
N ALA A 27 24.59 1.32 -12.85
CA ALA A 27 24.06 1.40 -11.49
C ALA A 27 24.28 2.79 -10.88
N ASN A 28 25.53 3.30 -10.88
CA ASN A 28 25.86 4.62 -10.34
C ASN A 28 25.08 5.76 -10.98
N TRP A 29 24.68 5.62 -12.25
CA TRP A 29 23.85 6.60 -12.94
C TRP A 29 22.34 6.36 -12.82
N GLY A 30 21.92 5.52 -11.88
CA GLY A 30 20.52 5.30 -11.55
C GLY A 30 19.82 4.38 -12.54
N ALA A 31 20.47 3.34 -13.03
CA ALA A 31 19.75 2.23 -13.67
C ALA A 31 18.98 1.45 -12.60
N ASP A 32 17.80 0.96 -12.93
CA ASP A 32 17.02 0.10 -12.04
C ASP A 32 17.33 -1.39 -12.31
N VAL A 33 17.63 -1.72 -13.57
CA VAL A 33 17.85 -3.11 -14.02
C VAL A 33 19.02 -3.18 -15.00
N ILE A 34 19.91 -4.16 -14.84
CA ILE A 34 21.03 -4.44 -15.76
C ILE A 34 20.64 -5.54 -16.77
N GLU A 35 20.91 -5.33 -18.06
CA GLU A 35 20.66 -6.33 -19.11
C GLU A 35 21.95 -7.06 -19.54
N PRO A 36 22.10 -8.36 -19.18
CA PRO A 36 23.12 -9.22 -19.76
C PRO A 36 22.60 -10.07 -20.95
N ASP A 37 23.38 -10.15 -22.04
CA ASP A 37 23.11 -11.05 -23.18
C ASP A 37 23.83 -12.40 -22.99
N LEU A 38 23.10 -13.52 -22.98
CA LEU A 38 23.68 -14.79 -22.54
C LEU A 38 23.93 -15.81 -23.67
N TRP A 39 25.15 -16.37 -23.66
CA TRP A 39 25.53 -17.56 -24.43
C TRP A 39 26.01 -18.69 -23.52
N LEU A 40 25.56 -19.92 -23.78
CA LEU A 40 26.10 -21.11 -23.11
C LEU A 40 27.32 -21.65 -23.87
N THR A 41 28.45 -21.81 -23.16
CA THR A 41 29.66 -22.46 -23.67
C THR A 41 29.49 -23.99 -23.75
N LYS A 42 30.40 -24.67 -24.45
CA LYS A 42 30.37 -26.13 -24.64
C LYS A 42 30.49 -26.90 -23.32
N ASP A 43 31.18 -26.33 -22.34
CA ASP A 43 31.39 -26.89 -21.00
C ASP A 43 30.36 -26.39 -19.97
N GLY A 44 29.32 -25.67 -20.41
CA GLY A 44 28.15 -25.36 -19.60
C GLY A 44 28.24 -24.07 -18.78
N VAL A 45 29.13 -23.14 -19.14
CA VAL A 45 29.25 -21.83 -18.48
C VAL A 45 28.45 -20.79 -19.28
N LEU A 46 27.65 -19.98 -18.59
CA LEU A 46 26.99 -18.84 -19.21
C LEU A 46 27.95 -17.65 -19.26
N VAL A 47 28.18 -17.13 -20.46
CA VAL A 47 29.02 -15.96 -20.71
C VAL A 47 28.19 -14.81 -21.25
N VAL A 48 28.57 -13.59 -20.89
CA VAL A 48 27.83 -12.37 -21.19
C VAL A 48 28.45 -11.67 -22.41
N SER A 49 27.71 -11.62 -23.51
CA SER A 49 28.13 -10.97 -24.76
C SER A 49 26.95 -10.85 -25.72
N HIS A 50 26.78 -9.69 -26.36
CA HIS A 50 25.82 -9.55 -27.45
C HIS A 50 26.23 -10.40 -28.67
N ASP A 51 27.51 -10.34 -29.03
CA ASP A 51 28.01 -10.92 -30.27
C ASP A 51 28.22 -12.43 -30.16
N ASN A 52 27.88 -13.14 -31.24
CA ASN A 52 28.08 -14.58 -31.33
C ASN A 52 29.51 -14.92 -31.81
N HIS A 53 30.46 -15.05 -30.87
CA HIS A 53 31.81 -15.54 -31.16
C HIS A 53 31.91 -17.08 -31.25
N ASN A 54 30.79 -17.75 -31.56
CA ASN A 54 30.68 -19.21 -31.61
C ASN A 54 30.92 -19.89 -30.24
N TYR A 55 30.51 -19.21 -29.17
CA TYR A 55 30.73 -19.62 -27.78
C TYR A 55 30.25 -21.04 -27.47
N SER A 56 29.14 -21.48 -28.05
CA SER A 56 28.61 -22.85 -27.82
C SER A 56 29.50 -23.98 -28.32
N ASN A 57 30.56 -23.67 -29.09
CA ASN A 57 31.56 -24.64 -29.52
C ASN A 57 32.91 -24.51 -28.79
N LEU A 58 33.06 -23.52 -27.93
CA LEU A 58 34.25 -23.24 -27.15
C LEU A 58 34.03 -23.65 -25.68
N THR A 59 35.09 -24.09 -25.01
CA THR A 59 35.12 -24.10 -23.54
C THR A 59 35.20 -22.67 -23.01
N TYR A 60 34.82 -22.44 -21.75
CA TYR A 60 34.95 -21.11 -21.14
C TYR A 60 36.40 -20.60 -21.20
N ALA A 61 37.39 -21.47 -20.95
CA ALA A 61 38.79 -21.12 -21.04
C ALA A 61 39.21 -20.66 -22.45
N GLU A 62 38.65 -21.27 -23.51
CA GLU A 62 38.89 -20.85 -24.90
C GLU A 62 38.16 -19.53 -25.21
N ALA A 63 36.94 -19.35 -24.72
CA ALA A 63 36.17 -18.11 -24.87
C ALA A 63 36.88 -16.92 -24.20
N LYS A 64 37.31 -17.07 -22.93
CA LYS A 64 38.06 -16.07 -22.17
C LYS A 64 39.44 -15.76 -22.79
N ALA A 65 40.04 -16.71 -23.50
CA ALA A 65 41.29 -16.48 -24.23
C ALA A 65 41.08 -15.63 -25.51
N LEU A 66 39.88 -15.69 -26.12
CA LEU A 66 39.49 -14.81 -27.24
C LEU A 66 39.12 -13.42 -26.75
N GLU A 67 38.40 -13.35 -25.63
CA GLU A 67 37.91 -12.13 -25.03
C GLU A 67 38.26 -12.08 -23.53
N PRO A 68 39.42 -11.51 -23.17
CA PRO A 68 39.88 -11.49 -21.77
C PRO A 68 38.93 -10.80 -20.79
N ALA A 69 38.12 -9.84 -21.27
CA ALA A 69 37.14 -9.11 -20.47
C ALA A 69 35.79 -9.85 -20.30
N LEU A 70 35.60 -11.00 -20.97
CA LEU A 70 34.32 -11.73 -21.00
C LEU A 70 33.87 -12.16 -19.60
N GLN A 71 32.73 -11.63 -19.14
CA GLN A 71 32.16 -11.98 -17.84
C GLN A 71 31.34 -13.28 -17.93
N THR A 72 31.25 -14.01 -16.82
CA THR A 72 30.21 -15.04 -16.64
C THR A 72 28.91 -14.40 -16.16
N PHE A 73 27.80 -15.11 -16.29
CA PHE A 73 26.53 -14.62 -15.75
C PHE A 73 26.57 -14.52 -14.22
N GLY A 74 27.12 -15.53 -13.52
CA GLY A 74 27.34 -15.45 -12.08
C GLY A 74 28.18 -14.25 -11.63
N GLU A 75 29.21 -13.84 -12.39
CA GLU A 75 29.99 -12.62 -12.11
C GLU A 75 29.14 -11.34 -12.19
N VAL A 76 28.15 -11.30 -13.09
CA VAL A 76 27.21 -10.17 -13.20
C VAL A 76 26.17 -10.19 -12.08
N ILE A 77 25.66 -11.36 -11.67
CA ILE A 77 24.74 -11.48 -10.53
C ILE A 77 25.42 -10.96 -9.25
N GLU A 78 26.63 -11.42 -8.97
CA GLU A 78 27.38 -10.97 -7.78
C GLU A 78 27.74 -9.48 -7.84
N LEU A 79 28.00 -8.94 -9.03
CA LEU A 79 28.18 -7.49 -9.19
C LEU A 79 26.89 -6.73 -8.87
N VAL A 80 25.72 -7.18 -9.34
CA VAL A 80 24.45 -6.49 -9.07
C VAL A 80 24.11 -6.55 -7.57
N LYS A 81 24.36 -7.68 -6.91
CA LYS A 81 24.22 -7.80 -5.45
C LYS A 81 25.17 -6.85 -4.71
N GLN A 82 26.43 -6.79 -5.13
CA GLN A 82 27.42 -5.86 -4.57
C GLN A 82 26.96 -4.41 -4.74
N MET A 83 26.57 -4.01 -5.95
CA MET A 83 26.11 -2.64 -6.21
C MET A 83 24.81 -2.33 -5.46
N SER A 84 23.96 -3.31 -5.17
CA SER A 84 22.78 -3.06 -4.34
C SER A 84 23.13 -2.63 -2.92
N ILE A 85 24.13 -3.28 -2.33
CA ILE A 85 24.65 -2.95 -1.00
C ILE A 85 25.33 -1.58 -1.04
N GLU A 86 26.30 -1.43 -1.94
CA GLU A 86 27.07 -0.19 -2.15
C GLU A 86 26.22 1.03 -2.54
N THR A 87 24.92 0.88 -2.78
CA THR A 87 24.09 2.01 -3.20
C THR A 87 22.80 2.14 -2.41
N GLY A 88 22.53 1.22 -1.48
CA GLY A 88 21.24 1.09 -0.82
C GLY A 88 20.06 0.76 -1.75
N ARG A 89 20.30 0.40 -3.03
CA ARG A 89 19.23 0.20 -4.04
C ARG A 89 19.01 -1.26 -4.40
N GLU A 90 17.76 -1.68 -4.56
CA GLU A 90 17.41 -3.04 -5.03
C GLU A 90 17.53 -3.23 -6.56
N LEU A 91 18.74 -3.17 -7.09
CA LEU A 91 19.03 -3.36 -8.52
C LEU A 91 18.60 -4.74 -9.04
N GLY A 92 17.99 -4.78 -10.22
CA GLY A 92 17.54 -6.00 -10.89
C GLY A 92 18.43 -6.47 -12.05
N ILE A 93 18.10 -7.63 -12.62
CA ILE A 93 18.66 -8.14 -13.89
C ILE A 93 17.59 -8.61 -14.88
N ILE A 94 17.85 -8.37 -16.18
CA ILE A 94 17.00 -8.86 -17.27
C ILE A 94 17.76 -9.70 -18.31
N PRO A 95 18.20 -10.93 -17.98
CA PRO A 95 18.99 -11.74 -18.90
C PRO A 95 18.28 -12.07 -20.23
N GLU A 96 18.93 -11.75 -21.37
CA GLU A 96 18.50 -12.20 -22.69
C GLU A 96 19.09 -13.57 -23.05
N THR A 97 18.21 -14.52 -23.36
CA THR A 97 18.61 -15.84 -23.87
C THR A 97 18.87 -15.83 -25.38
N LYS A 98 20.11 -15.55 -25.82
CA LYS A 98 20.47 -15.54 -27.25
C LYS A 98 20.33 -16.89 -27.92
N ASN A 99 20.66 -17.95 -27.18
CA ASN A 99 20.42 -19.33 -27.57
C ASN A 99 19.13 -19.85 -26.92
N THR A 100 18.13 -20.16 -27.73
CA THR A 100 16.78 -20.47 -27.25
C THR A 100 16.55 -21.98 -27.13
N ASN A 101 17.56 -22.72 -26.66
CA ASN A 101 17.48 -24.17 -26.49
C ASN A 101 17.37 -24.53 -25.01
N TYR A 102 16.85 -25.74 -24.73
CA TYR A 102 16.61 -26.20 -23.36
C TYR A 102 17.82 -26.06 -22.44
N ALA A 103 19.00 -26.46 -22.91
CA ALA A 103 20.21 -26.45 -22.09
C ALA A 103 20.62 -25.02 -21.68
N THR A 104 20.43 -24.03 -22.55
CA THR A 104 20.73 -22.62 -22.22
C THR A 104 19.72 -22.09 -21.23
N SER A 105 18.43 -22.26 -21.49
CA SER A 105 17.36 -21.75 -20.61
C SER A 105 17.36 -22.42 -19.23
N GLU A 106 17.67 -23.72 -19.16
CA GLU A 106 17.86 -24.43 -17.89
C GLU A 106 19.10 -23.89 -17.14
N ALA A 107 20.20 -23.63 -17.84
CA ALA A 107 21.41 -23.09 -17.21
C ALA A 107 21.14 -21.71 -16.59
N VAL A 108 20.33 -20.85 -17.22
CA VAL A 108 19.99 -19.52 -16.66
C VAL A 108 19.27 -19.68 -15.33
N VAL A 109 18.22 -20.49 -15.29
CA VAL A 109 17.45 -20.74 -14.05
C VAL A 109 18.34 -21.36 -12.96
N ARG A 110 19.23 -22.30 -13.33
CA ARG A 110 20.16 -22.91 -12.37
C ARG A 110 21.18 -21.92 -11.81
N GLU A 111 21.68 -21.00 -12.62
CA GLU A 111 22.64 -19.99 -12.17
C GLU A 111 21.98 -19.02 -11.19
N LEU A 112 20.77 -18.55 -11.49
CA LEU A 112 19.99 -17.70 -10.58
C LEU A 112 19.78 -18.37 -9.21
N ILE A 113 19.37 -19.65 -9.20
CA ILE A 113 19.22 -20.43 -7.96
C ILE A 113 20.56 -20.62 -7.24
N ALA A 114 21.64 -20.88 -7.98
CA ALA A 114 22.96 -21.11 -7.38
C ALA A 114 23.53 -19.87 -6.69
N HIS A 115 23.06 -18.68 -7.05
CA HIS A 115 23.47 -17.38 -6.52
C HIS A 115 22.44 -16.73 -5.58
N ASP A 116 21.36 -17.46 -5.27
CA ASP A 116 20.25 -16.99 -4.43
C ASP A 116 19.63 -15.68 -4.94
N PHE A 117 19.37 -15.63 -6.25
CA PHE A 117 18.88 -14.45 -6.93
C PHE A 117 17.64 -14.79 -7.75
N THR A 118 16.58 -15.23 -7.06
CA THR A 118 15.31 -15.66 -7.66
C THR A 118 14.12 -14.83 -7.19
N ASP A 119 14.38 -13.61 -6.70
CA ASP A 119 13.32 -12.66 -6.37
C ASP A 119 12.61 -12.19 -7.67
N PRO A 120 11.30 -12.44 -7.83
CA PRO A 120 10.56 -12.04 -9.02
C PRO A 120 10.50 -10.51 -9.22
N ASN A 121 10.71 -9.71 -8.18
CA ASN A 121 10.77 -8.24 -8.29
C ASN A 121 12.10 -7.76 -8.89
N ARG A 122 13.15 -8.60 -8.83
CA ARG A 122 14.51 -8.24 -9.28
C ARG A 122 14.94 -8.98 -10.53
N VAL A 123 14.22 -10.00 -10.98
CA VAL A 123 14.66 -10.83 -12.12
C VAL A 123 13.57 -11.02 -13.16
N VAL A 124 13.88 -10.65 -14.40
CA VAL A 124 13.02 -10.89 -15.57
C VAL A 124 13.80 -11.65 -16.63
N ILE A 125 13.29 -12.75 -17.18
CA ILE A 125 13.98 -13.46 -18.28
C ILE A 125 13.38 -13.05 -19.61
N GLN A 126 14.23 -12.61 -20.56
CA GLN A 126 13.76 -12.12 -21.85
C GLN A 126 14.25 -12.95 -23.05
N SER A 127 13.46 -12.93 -24.14
CA SER A 127 13.80 -13.62 -25.38
C SER A 127 12.99 -13.11 -26.59
N PHE A 128 13.60 -13.12 -27.77
CA PHE A 128 12.89 -12.97 -29.06
C PHE A 128 12.08 -14.21 -29.47
N SER A 129 12.24 -15.34 -28.76
CA SER A 129 11.57 -16.60 -29.09
C SER A 129 10.44 -16.88 -28.12
N SER A 130 9.20 -16.73 -28.58
CA SER A 130 8.01 -17.11 -27.78
C SER A 130 8.01 -18.60 -27.41
N ALA A 131 8.58 -19.45 -28.27
CA ALA A 131 8.74 -20.87 -27.95
C ALA A 131 9.71 -21.11 -26.78
N ASN A 132 10.71 -20.23 -26.59
CA ASN A 132 11.62 -20.31 -25.46
C ASN A 132 10.95 -19.91 -24.15
N LEU A 133 10.22 -18.80 -24.18
CA LEU A 133 9.52 -18.28 -23.00
C LEU A 133 8.42 -19.23 -22.56
N LYS A 134 7.64 -19.80 -23.50
CA LYS A 134 6.70 -20.89 -23.19
C LYS A 134 7.39 -22.11 -22.57
N MET A 135 8.58 -22.48 -23.03
CA MET A 135 9.35 -23.58 -22.43
C MET A 135 9.84 -23.24 -21.01
N LEU A 136 10.24 -21.99 -20.75
CA LEU A 136 10.59 -21.53 -19.40
C LEU A 136 9.37 -21.63 -18.48
N HIS A 137 8.26 -20.99 -18.87
CA HIS A 137 7.00 -20.93 -18.12
C HIS A 137 6.37 -22.31 -17.87
N GLU A 138 6.19 -23.11 -18.92
CA GLU A 138 5.41 -24.36 -18.83
C GLU A 138 6.24 -25.55 -18.33
N THR A 139 7.57 -25.50 -18.44
CA THR A 139 8.43 -26.69 -18.26
C THR A 139 9.62 -26.49 -17.34
N ILE A 140 10.46 -25.48 -17.56
CA ILE A 140 11.74 -25.38 -16.84
C ILE A 140 11.53 -24.84 -15.43
N MET A 141 10.95 -23.65 -15.26
CA MET A 141 10.82 -23.03 -13.94
C MET A 141 9.97 -23.87 -12.96
N PRO A 142 8.85 -24.51 -13.38
CA PRO A 142 8.11 -25.43 -12.51
C PRO A 142 8.91 -26.65 -12.02
N GLN A 143 9.94 -27.11 -12.75
CA GLN A 143 10.79 -28.21 -12.27
C GLN A 143 11.69 -27.80 -11.11
N PHE A 144 11.96 -26.51 -10.96
CA PHE A 144 12.79 -25.94 -9.90
C PHE A 144 11.99 -25.25 -8.80
N GLY A 145 10.65 -25.16 -8.94
CA GLY A 145 9.81 -24.45 -7.98
C GLY A 145 10.01 -22.95 -8.01
N VAL A 146 10.41 -22.41 -9.16
CA VAL A 146 10.63 -20.98 -9.40
C VAL A 146 9.54 -20.48 -10.34
N ASP A 147 9.12 -19.22 -10.18
CA ASP A 147 8.24 -18.51 -11.10
C ASP A 147 8.75 -17.08 -11.23
N LEU A 148 9.41 -16.77 -12.34
CA LEU A 148 10.03 -15.46 -12.59
C LEU A 148 9.31 -14.79 -13.76
N PRO A 149 9.12 -13.46 -13.70
CA PRO A 149 8.54 -12.73 -14.81
C PRO A 149 9.29 -12.94 -16.12
N LEU A 150 8.54 -13.02 -17.22
CA LEU A 150 9.07 -13.20 -18.57
C LEU A 150 8.78 -12.00 -19.47
N ALA A 151 9.75 -11.62 -20.31
CA ALA A 151 9.60 -10.53 -21.28
C ALA A 151 9.79 -11.00 -22.72
N PHE A 152 8.77 -10.78 -23.57
CA PHE A 152 8.83 -11.12 -24.98
C PHE A 152 9.36 -9.96 -25.83
N LEU A 153 10.57 -10.12 -26.37
CA LEU A 153 11.18 -9.16 -27.29
C LEU A 153 10.56 -9.25 -28.69
N GLY A 154 10.12 -8.12 -29.24
CA GLY A 154 9.38 -8.09 -30.49
C GLY A 154 9.50 -6.81 -31.31
N TYR A 155 8.94 -6.84 -32.52
CA TYR A 155 8.88 -5.71 -33.46
C TYR A 155 7.45 -5.26 -33.75
N SER A 156 6.47 -5.72 -32.98
CA SER A 156 5.04 -5.55 -33.24
C SER A 156 4.25 -5.52 -31.95
N MET A 157 3.26 -4.63 -31.88
CA MET A 157 2.22 -4.60 -30.84
C MET A 157 0.84 -4.89 -31.44
N SER A 158 0.76 -5.81 -32.40
CA SER A 158 -0.53 -6.21 -32.95
C SER A 158 -1.39 -6.89 -31.87
N ALA A 159 -2.72 -6.78 -31.95
CA ALA A 159 -3.63 -7.43 -31.00
C ALA A 159 -3.38 -8.96 -30.89
N ALA A 160 -2.98 -9.61 -31.98
CA ALA A 160 -2.63 -11.03 -31.95
C ALA A 160 -1.32 -11.31 -31.22
N THR A 161 -0.34 -10.39 -31.32
CA THR A 161 0.93 -10.49 -30.59
C THR A 161 0.70 -10.30 -29.10
N ILE A 162 -0.08 -9.28 -28.72
CA ILE A 162 -0.44 -8.99 -27.33
C ILE A 162 -1.17 -10.19 -26.72
N ALA A 163 -2.22 -10.68 -27.39
CA ALA A 163 -3.01 -11.80 -26.89
C ALA A 163 -2.21 -13.11 -26.78
N ASP A 164 -1.24 -13.38 -27.66
CA ASP A 164 -0.36 -14.54 -27.51
C ASP A 164 0.63 -14.34 -26.35
N THR A 165 1.22 -13.15 -26.23
CA THR A 165 2.23 -12.84 -25.18
C THR A 165 1.65 -12.97 -23.78
N ALA A 166 0.44 -12.47 -23.55
CA ALA A 166 -0.27 -12.54 -22.27
C ALA A 166 -0.57 -13.99 -21.80
N THR A 167 -0.28 -15.01 -22.61
CA THR A 167 -0.45 -16.41 -22.19
C THR A 167 0.78 -17.03 -21.52
N TYR A 168 1.93 -16.35 -21.55
CA TYR A 168 3.19 -16.93 -21.07
C TYR A 168 4.20 -15.90 -20.55
N ALA A 169 3.91 -14.61 -20.61
CA ALA A 169 4.82 -13.54 -20.25
C ALA A 169 4.05 -12.39 -19.61
N ASP A 170 4.77 -11.60 -18.84
CA ASP A 170 4.30 -10.48 -18.03
C ASP A 170 4.63 -9.15 -18.72
N ILE A 171 5.66 -9.16 -19.56
CA ILE A 171 6.13 -8.00 -20.30
C ILE A 171 6.13 -8.27 -21.80
N ILE A 172 5.55 -7.34 -22.58
CA ILE A 172 5.81 -7.24 -24.02
C ILE A 172 6.86 -6.16 -24.27
N ALA A 173 7.96 -6.54 -24.92
CA ALA A 173 9.09 -5.66 -25.15
C ALA A 173 9.27 -5.29 -26.64
N PRO A 174 8.48 -4.36 -27.20
CA PRO A 174 8.57 -3.97 -28.61
C PRO A 174 9.72 -2.99 -28.88
N ASN A 175 10.29 -3.06 -30.08
CA ASN A 175 11.15 -1.98 -30.58
C ASN A 175 10.41 -0.63 -30.59
N GLN A 176 11.10 0.47 -30.26
CA GLN A 176 10.49 1.81 -30.15
C GLN A 176 9.66 2.26 -31.37
N ALA A 177 9.98 1.80 -32.58
CA ALA A 177 9.23 2.15 -33.78
C ALA A 177 7.82 1.51 -33.83
N ALA A 178 7.58 0.46 -33.06
CA ALA A 178 6.31 -0.25 -32.99
C ALA A 178 5.38 0.28 -31.87
N VAL A 179 5.89 1.11 -30.95
CA VAL A 179 5.14 1.61 -29.79
C VAL A 179 4.11 2.66 -30.22
N THR A 180 2.87 2.46 -29.78
CA THR A 180 1.75 3.40 -29.96
C THR A 180 0.88 3.41 -28.72
N ALA A 181 0.29 4.55 -28.35
CA ALA A 181 -0.61 4.65 -27.18
C ALA A 181 -1.75 3.62 -27.18
N ALA A 182 -2.33 3.34 -28.36
CA ALA A 182 -3.37 2.32 -28.50
C ALA A 182 -2.85 0.89 -28.29
N GLY A 183 -1.60 0.62 -28.69
CA GLY A 183 -0.95 -0.65 -28.43
C GLY A 183 -0.62 -0.84 -26.95
N VAL A 184 -0.16 0.22 -26.28
CA VAL A 184 0.14 0.21 -24.85
C VAL A 184 -1.12 -0.05 -24.04
N ALA A 185 -2.18 0.74 -24.26
CA ALA A 185 -3.45 0.52 -23.57
C ALA A 185 -4.04 -0.89 -23.81
N ALA A 186 -3.83 -1.47 -25.00
CA ALA A 186 -4.25 -2.83 -25.30
C ALA A 186 -3.40 -3.90 -24.59
N ALA A 187 -2.11 -3.64 -24.36
CA ALA A 187 -1.23 -4.52 -23.61
C ALA A 187 -1.58 -4.49 -22.11
N HIS A 188 -1.76 -3.30 -21.53
CA HIS A 188 -2.22 -3.14 -20.15
C HIS A 188 -3.57 -3.81 -19.91
N ALA A 189 -4.53 -3.64 -20.84
CA ALA A 189 -5.82 -4.33 -20.76
C ALA A 189 -5.72 -5.87 -20.86
N ALA A 190 -4.59 -6.39 -21.33
CA ALA A 190 -4.29 -7.81 -21.35
C ALA A 190 -3.42 -8.27 -20.16
N GLY A 191 -3.14 -7.39 -19.20
CA GLY A 191 -2.31 -7.67 -18.03
C GLY A 191 -0.80 -7.64 -18.30
N LEU A 192 -0.36 -7.04 -19.41
CA LEU A 192 1.05 -6.94 -19.76
C LEU A 192 1.61 -5.55 -19.47
N GLN A 193 2.81 -5.49 -18.90
CA GLN A 193 3.66 -4.30 -18.95
C GLN A 193 4.28 -4.13 -20.35
N VAL A 194 4.63 -2.89 -20.70
CA VAL A 194 5.25 -2.52 -21.97
C VAL A 194 6.60 -1.86 -21.72
N VAL A 195 7.67 -2.54 -22.13
CA VAL A 195 9.04 -2.05 -22.03
C VAL A 195 9.65 -1.88 -23.41
N THR A 196 10.18 -0.72 -23.80
CA THR A 196 10.66 -0.54 -25.18
C THR A 196 12.17 -0.44 -25.30
N TRP A 197 12.71 -0.90 -26.42
CA TRP A 197 14.14 -0.90 -26.71
C TRP A 197 14.47 -0.42 -28.13
N THR A 198 15.69 0.05 -28.39
CA THR A 198 16.60 0.74 -27.45
C THR A 198 16.51 2.23 -27.76
N ILE A 199 16.52 3.08 -26.74
CA ILE A 199 16.45 4.54 -26.90
C ILE A 199 17.72 5.21 -26.39
N GLN A 200 17.89 6.49 -26.75
CA GLN A 200 19.04 7.30 -26.32
C GLN A 200 18.77 8.04 -24.99
N GLY A 201 17.60 7.84 -24.38
CA GLY A 201 17.26 8.44 -23.09
C GLY A 201 16.97 9.95 -23.09
N THR A 202 16.85 10.62 -24.24
CA THR A 202 16.62 12.08 -24.24
C THR A 202 15.26 12.44 -23.60
N GLN A 203 15.17 13.60 -22.95
CA GLN A 203 13.95 14.08 -22.29
C GLN A 203 12.71 14.05 -23.20
N ALA A 204 12.84 14.47 -24.46
CA ALA A 204 11.74 14.43 -25.41
C ALA A 204 11.30 13.01 -25.80
N GLN A 205 12.23 12.04 -25.80
CA GLN A 205 11.90 10.63 -26.04
C GLN A 205 11.19 10.02 -24.85
N ILE A 206 11.72 10.22 -23.64
CA ILE A 206 11.16 9.68 -22.40
C ILE A 206 9.78 10.28 -22.13
N GLN A 207 9.61 11.60 -22.20
CA GLN A 207 8.31 12.25 -22.02
C GLN A 207 7.25 11.67 -22.97
N ARG A 208 7.60 11.48 -24.25
CA ARG A 208 6.69 10.89 -25.22
C ARG A 208 6.26 9.48 -24.83
N LEU A 209 7.16 8.67 -24.26
CA LEU A 209 6.89 7.29 -23.84
C LEU A 209 6.01 7.24 -22.59
N ILE A 210 6.28 8.13 -21.62
CA ILE A 210 5.42 8.35 -20.45
C ILE A 210 4.01 8.76 -20.87
N ASP A 211 3.88 9.73 -21.79
CA ASP A 211 2.57 10.17 -22.32
C ASP A 211 1.78 9.03 -23.00
N MET A 212 2.46 7.96 -23.43
CA MET A 212 1.84 6.78 -24.02
C MET A 212 1.53 5.67 -23.01
N GLY A 213 1.98 5.80 -21.75
CA GLY A 213 1.85 4.80 -20.69
C GLY A 213 2.89 3.69 -20.73
N VAL A 214 4.07 3.91 -21.31
CA VAL A 214 5.13 2.89 -21.32
C VAL A 214 5.70 2.70 -19.92
N ASP A 215 5.87 1.45 -19.48
CA ASP A 215 6.29 1.09 -18.12
C ASP A 215 7.82 1.04 -17.95
N GLY A 216 8.57 0.84 -19.04
CA GLY A 216 10.03 0.81 -18.98
C GLY A 216 10.75 1.06 -20.30
N VAL A 217 12.04 1.41 -20.22
CA VAL A 217 12.89 1.70 -21.38
C VAL A 217 14.27 1.10 -21.26
N PHE A 218 14.73 0.47 -22.33
CA PHE A 218 16.13 0.10 -22.51
C PHE A 218 16.93 1.29 -23.04
N VAL A 219 17.97 1.69 -22.31
CA VAL A 219 18.78 2.88 -22.57
C VAL A 219 20.26 2.51 -22.67
N ASP A 220 20.94 3.08 -23.67
CA ASP A 220 22.41 2.95 -23.81
C ASP A 220 23.18 3.99 -22.97
N GLU A 221 22.51 5.07 -22.53
CA GLU A 221 23.09 6.17 -21.75
C GLU A 221 22.21 6.43 -20.52
N THR A 222 22.57 5.81 -19.40
CA THR A 222 21.73 5.79 -18.20
C THR A 222 21.65 7.17 -17.54
N ASN A 223 22.78 7.87 -17.41
CA ASN A 223 22.81 9.23 -16.86
C ASN A 223 21.93 10.20 -17.66
N THR A 224 21.96 10.11 -19.00
CA THR A 224 21.12 10.91 -19.89
C THR A 224 19.63 10.62 -19.61
N ALA A 225 19.27 9.34 -19.45
CA ALA A 225 17.90 8.91 -19.17
C ALA A 225 17.42 9.33 -17.77
N ARG A 226 18.21 9.10 -16.72
CA ARG A 226 17.88 9.50 -15.34
C ARG A 226 17.77 11.01 -15.19
N THR A 227 18.69 11.76 -15.80
CA THR A 227 18.61 13.23 -15.88
C THR A 227 17.36 13.69 -16.62
N ALA A 228 16.98 13.01 -17.70
CA ALA A 228 15.76 13.30 -18.42
C ALA A 228 14.50 13.06 -17.56
N LEU A 229 14.47 12.00 -16.75
CA LEU A 229 13.37 11.73 -15.82
C LEU A 229 13.27 12.79 -14.73
N ALA A 230 14.38 13.06 -14.03
CA ALA A 230 14.41 14.09 -13.00
C ALA A 230 13.89 15.44 -13.54
N ASN A 231 14.36 15.86 -14.73
CA ASN A 231 13.87 17.10 -15.37
C ASN A 231 12.40 17.07 -15.80
N ILE A 232 11.83 15.90 -16.09
CA ILE A 232 10.39 15.75 -16.37
C ILE A 232 9.59 15.94 -15.09
N ASP A 233 10.11 15.43 -13.98
CA ASP A 233 9.49 15.48 -12.67
C ASP A 233 9.72 16.82 -11.95
N GLY A 234 10.57 17.68 -12.51
CA GLY A 234 10.92 18.97 -11.92
C GLY A 234 12.03 18.88 -10.88
N VAL A 235 12.63 17.69 -10.72
CA VAL A 235 13.69 17.36 -9.79
C VAL A 235 15.05 17.64 -10.43
N LYS A 236 16.00 18.19 -9.67
CA LYS A 236 17.38 18.36 -10.15
C LYS A 236 18.23 17.16 -9.73
N VAL A 237 18.99 16.60 -10.67
CA VAL A 237 19.90 15.49 -10.39
C VAL A 237 21.36 15.94 -10.27
N ALA A 238 22.08 15.39 -9.30
CA ALA A 238 23.53 15.53 -9.14
C ALA A 238 24.21 14.16 -9.02
N TYR A 239 25.50 14.13 -9.37
CA TYR A 239 26.32 12.92 -9.37
C TYR A 239 27.70 13.25 -8.81
N GLY A 240 28.19 12.43 -7.88
CA GLY A 240 29.57 12.42 -7.42
C GLY A 240 30.50 11.64 -8.35
N THR A 241 31.57 11.08 -7.79
CA THR A 241 32.67 10.47 -8.53
C THR A 241 33.02 9.08 -7.99
N THR A 242 34.29 8.79 -7.71
CA THR A 242 34.69 7.52 -7.08
C THR A 242 35.67 7.79 -5.94
N GLY A 243 35.63 9.00 -5.42
CA GLY A 243 36.35 9.42 -4.23
C GLY A 243 35.66 10.65 -3.67
N ASP A 244 36.10 11.07 -2.50
CA ASP A 244 35.43 12.01 -1.61
C ASP A 244 34.99 13.31 -2.31
N ASP A 245 33.69 13.56 -2.29
CA ASP A 245 32.99 14.67 -2.94
C ASP A 245 32.22 15.54 -1.93
N GLU A 246 32.14 16.84 -2.22
CA GLU A 246 31.21 17.77 -1.55
C GLU A 246 30.11 18.13 -2.56
N ILE A 247 28.88 17.70 -2.32
CA ILE A 247 27.75 17.84 -3.25
C ILE A 247 26.65 18.69 -2.61
N SER A 248 26.15 19.70 -3.34
CA SER A 248 25.05 20.54 -2.88
C SER A 248 23.86 20.56 -3.84
N GLY A 249 22.65 20.50 -3.27
CA GLY A 249 21.37 20.62 -3.95
C GLY A 249 20.94 22.09 -4.20
N THR A 250 19.64 22.34 -4.17
CA THR A 250 18.99 23.63 -4.37
C THR A 250 18.00 23.94 -3.25
N ASN A 251 16.87 24.57 -3.57
CA ASN A 251 15.80 24.90 -2.61
C ASN A 251 14.47 24.31 -3.12
N GLY A 252 14.55 23.27 -3.93
CA GLY A 252 13.42 22.45 -4.31
C GLY A 252 13.96 21.09 -4.70
N ASP A 253 13.06 20.13 -4.86
CA ASP A 253 13.35 18.70 -4.95
C ASP A 253 14.61 18.37 -5.78
N ASP A 254 15.57 17.72 -5.14
CA ASP A 254 16.85 17.25 -5.67
C ASP A 254 16.94 15.72 -5.55
N GLN A 255 17.72 15.12 -6.45
CA GLN A 255 18.09 13.71 -6.41
C GLN A 255 19.61 13.59 -6.54
N ILE A 256 20.27 13.00 -5.55
CA ILE A 256 21.74 12.95 -5.50
C ILE A 256 22.22 11.50 -5.43
N TYR A 257 23.23 11.18 -6.23
CA TYR A 257 23.98 9.92 -6.18
C TYR A 257 25.46 10.24 -5.94
N ALA A 258 25.97 10.00 -4.73
CA ALA A 258 27.35 10.36 -4.36
C ALA A 258 28.39 9.38 -4.95
N MET A 259 27.98 8.12 -5.16
CA MET A 259 28.71 7.02 -5.77
C MET A 259 29.70 6.30 -4.86
N ALA A 260 30.94 6.76 -4.76
CA ALA A 260 31.91 6.06 -3.94
C ALA A 260 32.92 7.05 -3.41
N GLY A 261 33.43 6.80 -2.21
CA GLY A 261 34.22 7.79 -1.45
C GLY A 261 33.48 8.17 -0.19
N ASP A 262 34.17 8.85 0.73
CA ASP A 262 33.54 9.35 1.95
C ASP A 262 33.00 10.76 1.62
N ASP A 263 31.71 10.84 1.29
CA ASP A 263 31.09 12.00 0.66
C ASP A 263 30.35 12.89 1.67
N THR A 264 30.20 14.17 1.34
CA THR A 264 29.38 15.12 2.11
C THR A 264 28.32 15.73 1.21
N ILE A 265 27.04 15.53 1.58
CA ILE A 265 25.87 15.90 0.79
C ILE A 265 25.01 16.88 1.58
N GLU A 266 24.67 18.02 0.98
CA GLU A 266 23.72 19.01 1.52
C GLU A 266 22.64 19.32 0.46
N THR A 267 21.40 18.83 0.59
CA THR A 267 20.37 19.01 -0.47
C THR A 267 19.64 20.35 -0.38
N GLY A 268 19.17 20.76 0.80
CA GLY A 268 18.68 22.12 1.06
C GLY A 268 17.21 22.19 1.50
N ASP A 269 16.37 22.93 0.75
CA ASP A 269 14.91 22.84 0.96
C ASP A 269 14.34 21.99 -0.18
N GLY A 270 13.24 21.28 0.04
CA GLY A 270 12.59 20.44 -0.98
C GLY A 270 12.33 19.05 -0.43
N ASN A 271 11.56 18.24 -1.15
CA ASN A 271 11.44 16.81 -0.83
C ASN A 271 12.49 16.07 -1.64
N ASP A 272 13.62 15.81 -1.01
CA ASP A 272 14.85 15.36 -1.62
C ASP A 272 15.06 13.84 -1.51
N VAL A 273 15.87 13.30 -2.41
CA VAL A 273 16.32 11.91 -2.37
C VAL A 273 17.83 11.87 -2.48
N ALA A 274 18.52 11.44 -1.43
CA ALA A 274 19.97 11.39 -1.38
C ALA A 274 20.48 9.97 -1.15
N PHE A 275 21.41 9.53 -2.00
CA PHE A 275 22.15 8.29 -1.84
C PHE A 275 23.62 8.63 -1.57
N GLY A 276 24.12 8.27 -0.38
CA GLY A 276 25.56 8.26 -0.05
C GLY A 276 26.31 7.26 -0.93
N ASP A 277 25.69 6.11 -1.16
CA ASP A 277 26.26 4.99 -1.89
C ASP A 277 27.41 4.31 -1.09
N ALA A 278 28.68 4.36 -1.53
CA ALA A 278 29.75 3.54 -0.94
C ALA A 278 30.85 4.37 -0.28
N GLY A 279 30.94 4.33 1.04
CA GLY A 279 31.93 5.03 1.85
C GLY A 279 31.33 5.42 3.19
N ASP A 280 32.10 6.10 4.03
CA ASP A 280 31.56 6.64 5.29
C ASP A 280 31.00 8.05 4.99
N ASP A 281 29.70 8.15 4.69
CA ASP A 281 29.09 9.36 4.13
C ASP A 281 28.45 10.26 5.20
N THR A 282 28.31 11.54 4.89
CA THR A 282 27.50 12.50 5.67
C THR A 282 26.45 13.13 4.77
N VAL A 283 25.19 12.91 5.09
CA VAL A 283 24.03 13.38 4.30
C VAL A 283 23.15 14.26 5.18
N ASP A 284 22.94 15.51 4.77
CA ASP A 284 22.05 16.49 5.42
C ASP A 284 21.04 16.99 4.37
N THR A 285 19.76 16.67 4.56
CA THR A 285 18.73 17.00 3.55
C THR A 285 17.98 18.30 3.80
N GLY A 286 17.90 18.74 5.05
CA GLY A 286 17.49 20.09 5.40
C GLY A 286 16.00 20.22 5.68
N ALA A 287 15.19 20.75 4.76
CA ALA A 287 13.76 20.97 5.05
C ALA A 287 12.86 20.42 3.95
N GLY A 288 11.91 19.57 4.32
CA GLY A 288 10.98 18.87 3.44
C GLY A 288 10.79 17.44 3.93
N ASN A 289 10.05 16.64 3.18
CA ASN A 289 9.89 15.22 3.51
C ASN A 289 10.84 14.42 2.61
N ASP A 290 11.98 14.04 3.16
CA ASP A 290 13.16 13.56 2.46
C ASP A 290 13.32 12.04 2.56
N GLN A 291 14.13 11.49 1.66
CA GLN A 291 14.55 10.09 1.68
C GLN A 291 16.08 10.00 1.63
N LEU A 292 16.67 9.46 2.68
CA LEU A 292 18.11 9.36 2.85
C LEU A 292 18.52 7.88 2.85
N PHE A 293 19.51 7.56 2.02
CA PHE A 293 20.08 6.23 1.91
C PHE A 293 21.61 6.34 2.09
N GLY A 294 22.16 5.76 3.16
CA GLY A 294 23.60 5.72 3.38
C GLY A 294 24.27 4.79 2.37
N GLY A 295 23.96 3.50 2.47
CA GLY A 295 24.41 2.48 1.53
C GLY A 295 25.38 1.53 2.20
N SER A 296 26.68 1.65 1.95
CA SER A 296 27.67 0.84 2.64
C SER A 296 28.79 1.68 3.22
N GLY A 297 29.14 1.45 4.47
CA GLY A 297 30.08 2.25 5.25
C GLY A 297 29.40 2.75 6.51
N ASP A 298 30.15 3.40 7.40
CA ASP A 298 29.59 3.96 8.64
C ASP A 298 29.06 5.37 8.34
N ASP A 299 27.75 5.51 8.12
CA ASP A 299 27.12 6.70 7.56
C ASP A 299 26.50 7.62 8.64
N ALA A 300 26.42 8.92 8.35
CA ALA A 300 25.69 9.90 9.16
C ALA A 300 24.59 10.57 8.33
N LEU A 301 23.33 10.24 8.64
CA LEU A 301 22.14 10.74 7.94
C LEU A 301 21.37 11.71 8.82
N ILE A 302 21.09 12.91 8.32
CA ILE A 302 20.40 14.01 9.01
C ILE A 302 19.22 14.47 8.15
N GLY A 303 17.99 14.16 8.57
CA GLY A 303 16.75 14.50 7.86
C GLY A 303 16.46 16.00 7.90
N GLY A 304 16.26 16.54 9.10
CA GLY A 304 16.11 17.97 9.33
C GLY A 304 14.69 18.36 9.71
N GLU A 305 14.02 19.26 8.97
CA GLU A 305 12.61 19.62 9.21
C GLU A 305 11.69 18.84 8.25
N GLY A 306 10.70 18.11 8.75
CA GLY A 306 9.68 17.42 7.93
C GLY A 306 9.50 15.97 8.36
N ASP A 307 8.75 15.17 7.59
CA ASP A 307 8.60 13.74 7.91
C ASP A 307 9.50 12.93 6.97
N ASP A 308 10.63 12.46 7.49
CA ASP A 308 11.73 11.87 6.72
C ASP A 308 11.78 10.35 6.80
N LEU A 309 12.37 9.73 5.76
CA LEU A 309 12.69 8.31 5.71
C LEU A 309 14.20 8.11 5.65
N LEU A 310 14.76 7.43 6.65
CA LEU A 310 16.19 7.15 6.77
C LEU A 310 16.46 5.65 6.61
N VAL A 311 17.42 5.31 5.75
CA VAL A 311 17.93 3.95 5.53
C VAL A 311 19.45 4.01 5.62
N GLY A 312 20.02 3.61 6.77
CA GLY A 312 21.47 3.58 6.97
C GLY A 312 22.16 2.65 5.98
N GLY A 313 21.80 1.37 6.03
CA GLY A 313 22.34 0.36 5.12
C GLY A 313 23.29 -0.56 5.87
N VAL A 314 24.47 -0.81 5.31
CA VAL A 314 25.49 -1.68 5.92
C VAL A 314 26.58 -0.84 6.58
N GLY A 315 26.67 -0.88 7.90
CA GLY A 315 27.66 -0.13 8.67
C GLY A 315 27.19 0.09 10.08
N ASP A 316 27.99 0.78 10.90
CA ASP A 316 27.53 1.33 12.17
C ASP A 316 27.09 2.80 11.93
N ASP A 317 25.79 3.06 11.76
CA ASP A 317 25.29 4.35 11.26
C ASP A 317 24.81 5.30 12.38
N GLU A 318 24.80 6.61 12.11
CA GLU A 318 24.15 7.65 12.92
C GLU A 318 22.95 8.22 12.13
N LEU A 319 21.73 7.95 12.60
CA LEU A 319 20.48 8.32 11.93
C LEU A 319 19.71 9.34 12.77
N ASP A 320 19.67 10.58 12.31
CA ASP A 320 19.04 11.73 12.97
C ASP A 320 17.84 12.23 12.15
N GLY A 321 16.61 11.99 12.62
CA GLY A 321 15.38 12.41 11.95
C GLY A 321 15.20 13.92 12.00
N GLY A 322 15.28 14.49 13.21
CA GLY A 322 15.19 15.93 13.43
C GLY A 322 13.80 16.38 13.89
N ASP A 323 13.31 17.49 13.32
CA ASP A 323 11.99 18.05 13.62
C ASP A 323 10.95 17.39 12.70
N GLY A 324 10.16 16.45 13.20
CA GLY A 324 9.34 15.66 12.29
C GLY A 324 8.48 14.60 12.92
N ILE A 325 7.91 13.75 12.05
CA ILE A 325 7.60 12.36 12.38
C ILE A 325 8.45 11.50 11.45
N ASP A 326 9.57 11.03 11.98
CA ASP A 326 10.63 10.43 11.16
C ASP A 326 10.62 8.91 11.26
N THR A 327 11.00 8.26 10.17
CA THR A 327 10.95 6.80 10.03
C THR A 327 12.31 6.25 9.67
N VAL A 328 12.81 5.30 10.46
CA VAL A 328 13.93 4.45 10.05
C VAL A 328 13.41 3.16 9.41
N SER A 329 14.05 2.73 8.32
CA SER A 329 13.69 1.47 7.65
C SER A 329 14.88 0.55 7.45
N TYR A 330 14.68 -0.70 7.85
CA TYR A 330 15.60 -1.83 7.65
C TYR A 330 15.12 -2.78 6.54
N LEU A 331 14.10 -2.39 5.77
CA LEU A 331 13.51 -3.21 4.72
C LEU A 331 14.38 -3.30 3.46
N ALA A 332 15.06 -2.20 3.13
CA ALA A 332 15.80 -2.02 1.88
C ALA A 332 17.29 -2.36 2.04
N GLY A 333 17.92 -2.85 0.97
CA GLY A 333 19.38 -2.95 0.86
C GLY A 333 20.05 -4.09 1.65
N LEU A 334 19.40 -4.62 2.68
CA LEU A 334 19.96 -5.70 3.50
C LEU A 334 19.70 -7.06 2.85
N SER A 335 20.70 -7.94 2.88
CA SER A 335 20.53 -9.35 2.52
C SER A 335 19.84 -10.14 3.64
N ASP A 336 19.40 -9.43 4.68
CA ASP A 336 19.19 -10.02 5.98
C ASP A 336 17.85 -10.76 6.05
N THR A 337 17.99 -12.07 5.87
CA THR A 337 16.98 -13.04 6.34
C THR A 337 17.05 -13.23 7.86
N ALA A 338 18.05 -12.68 8.56
CA ALA A 338 18.01 -12.49 10.00
C ALA A 338 17.34 -11.14 10.31
N GLY A 339 16.66 -11.06 11.45
CA GLY A 339 15.98 -9.83 11.84
C GLY A 339 16.87 -8.88 12.61
N VAL A 340 16.42 -7.64 12.72
CA VAL A 340 17.03 -6.53 13.43
C VAL A 340 16.42 -6.37 14.83
N THR A 341 17.18 -5.76 15.75
CA THR A 341 16.67 -5.31 17.05
C THR A 341 16.75 -3.79 17.11
N VAL A 342 15.62 -3.11 17.23
CA VAL A 342 15.52 -1.66 17.30
C VAL A 342 14.86 -1.25 18.62
N ASP A 343 15.49 -0.34 19.37
CA ASP A 343 14.96 0.19 20.64
C ASP A 343 15.04 1.73 20.66
N LEU A 344 13.91 2.35 20.31
CA LEU A 344 13.74 3.82 20.29
C LEU A 344 13.85 4.44 21.69
N SER A 345 13.64 3.67 22.76
CA SER A 345 13.78 4.17 24.13
C SER A 345 15.26 4.38 24.51
N THR A 346 16.15 3.63 23.86
CA THR A 346 17.60 3.76 24.02
C THR A 346 18.27 4.53 22.90
N GLY A 347 17.62 4.64 21.73
CA GLY A 347 18.18 5.24 20.53
C GLY A 347 19.23 4.32 19.89
N GLU A 348 19.02 3.00 19.91
CA GLU A 348 19.97 2.02 19.40
C GLU A 348 19.26 1.01 18.49
N ALA A 349 19.94 0.58 17.42
CA ALA A 349 19.53 -0.54 16.59
C ALA A 349 20.71 -1.46 16.25
N TYR A 350 20.44 -2.75 16.07
CA TYR A 350 21.48 -3.75 15.81
C TYR A 350 20.99 -4.84 14.84
N GLY A 351 21.82 -5.21 13.88
CA GLY A 351 21.59 -6.32 12.93
C GLY A 351 22.90 -6.94 12.41
N ASP A 352 22.84 -8.08 11.73
CA ASP A 352 24.04 -8.70 11.17
C ASP A 352 24.58 -7.86 9.99
N ASP A 353 23.68 -7.42 9.10
CA ASP A 353 24.02 -6.52 7.99
C ASP A 353 23.88 -5.03 8.37
N ALA A 354 22.94 -4.67 9.24
CA ALA A 354 22.70 -3.30 9.70
C ALA A 354 23.71 -2.76 10.72
N GLY A 355 24.69 -3.56 11.15
CA GLY A 355 25.67 -3.15 12.16
C GLY A 355 25.05 -2.66 13.48
N ALA A 356 25.65 -1.64 14.09
CA ALA A 356 25.24 -1.05 15.37
C ALA A 356 24.93 0.45 15.22
N ASP A 357 23.67 0.77 14.92
CA ASP A 357 23.23 2.13 14.64
C ASP A 357 22.87 2.92 15.90
N THR A 358 23.04 4.24 15.81
CA THR A 358 22.54 5.23 16.75
C THR A 358 21.35 5.95 16.14
N LEU A 359 20.21 5.96 16.84
CA LEU A 359 18.98 6.63 16.41
C LEU A 359 18.73 7.89 17.25
N ILE A 360 18.49 9.00 16.58
CA ILE A 360 18.26 10.32 17.17
C ILE A 360 16.98 10.88 16.59
N ASP A 361 16.06 11.32 17.46
CA ASP A 361 14.79 11.95 17.08
C ASP A 361 14.04 11.14 15.99
N ILE A 362 13.84 9.84 16.24
CA ILE A 362 13.09 8.90 15.39
C ILE A 362 11.82 8.43 16.12
N GLU A 363 10.68 8.53 15.44
CA GLU A 363 9.37 8.10 15.96
C GLU A 363 8.92 6.73 15.43
N ASN A 364 9.31 6.35 14.22
CA ASN A 364 8.75 5.19 13.54
C ASN A 364 9.84 4.21 13.06
N VAL A 365 9.47 2.94 12.97
CA VAL A 365 10.38 1.86 12.54
C VAL A 365 9.67 0.93 11.57
N ILE A 366 10.36 0.65 10.46
CA ILE A 366 10.04 -0.46 9.56
C ILE A 366 11.15 -1.51 9.70
N GLY A 367 10.77 -2.71 10.12
CA GLY A 367 11.63 -3.89 10.23
C GLY A 367 12.19 -4.40 8.90
N GLY A 368 13.01 -5.44 9.00
CA GLY A 368 13.62 -6.15 7.87
C GLY A 368 12.71 -7.26 7.32
N LYS A 369 13.34 -8.26 6.69
CA LYS A 369 12.64 -9.45 6.13
C LYS A 369 12.80 -10.69 7.02
N GLY A 370 13.40 -10.54 8.19
CA GLY A 370 13.68 -11.60 9.15
C GLY A 370 12.91 -11.40 10.46
N ASP A 371 13.11 -12.30 11.43
CA ASP A 371 12.43 -12.21 12.74
C ASP A 371 12.95 -11.02 13.56
N ASP A 372 12.25 -9.90 13.56
CA ASP A 372 12.66 -8.63 14.15
C ASP A 372 12.25 -8.45 15.62
N THR A 373 12.88 -7.50 16.31
CA THR A 373 12.47 -7.02 17.63
C THR A 373 12.40 -5.50 17.62
N LEU A 374 11.21 -4.93 17.69
CA LEU A 374 10.97 -3.48 17.63
C LEU A 374 10.41 -2.99 18.97
N ILE A 375 11.06 -1.99 19.56
CA ILE A 375 10.67 -1.41 20.84
C ILE A 375 10.52 0.11 20.68
N GLY A 376 9.30 0.61 20.91
CA GLY A 376 8.98 2.03 20.91
C GLY A 376 9.42 2.76 22.17
N ASN A 377 9.11 4.05 22.25
CA ASN A 377 9.51 4.95 23.33
C ASN A 377 8.29 5.47 24.12
N ASP A 378 8.31 6.73 24.56
CA ASP A 378 7.21 7.38 25.30
C ASP A 378 6.28 8.21 24.37
N ALA A 379 6.63 8.31 23.08
CA ALA A 379 5.86 8.99 22.05
C ALA A 379 4.90 8.03 21.34
N ALA A 380 3.97 8.55 20.54
CA ALA A 380 3.15 7.71 19.67
C ALA A 380 4.01 7.21 18.49
N ASN A 381 4.29 5.91 18.43
CA ASN A 381 5.13 5.29 17.42
C ASN A 381 4.31 4.51 16.39
N ILE A 382 4.81 4.46 15.15
CA ILE A 382 4.37 3.50 14.13
C ILE A 382 5.46 2.44 13.97
N LEU A 383 5.14 1.19 14.34
CA LEU A 383 6.09 0.08 14.27
C LEU A 383 5.55 -1.02 13.35
N HIS A 384 6.30 -1.35 12.30
CA HIS A 384 5.92 -2.36 11.31
C HIS A 384 6.99 -3.46 11.18
N GLY A 385 6.65 -4.71 11.53
CA GLY A 385 7.56 -5.87 11.48
C GLY A 385 7.90 -6.34 10.06
N SER A 386 7.04 -6.06 9.07
CA SER A 386 7.19 -6.48 7.68
C SER A 386 7.07 -8.00 7.46
N ALA A 387 8.15 -8.77 7.46
CA ALA A 387 8.09 -10.21 7.24
C ALA A 387 9.07 -10.92 8.16
N GLY A 388 8.68 -12.07 8.71
CA GLY A 388 9.41 -12.67 9.82
C GLY A 388 8.45 -12.92 10.97
N ASN A 389 8.88 -13.62 12.02
CA ASN A 389 8.10 -13.75 13.25
C ASN A 389 8.60 -12.70 14.24
N ASP A 390 7.91 -11.59 14.31
CA ASP A 390 8.42 -10.37 14.90
C ASP A 390 7.98 -10.22 16.35
N THR A 391 8.76 -9.50 17.13
CA THR A 391 8.42 -9.09 18.51
C THR A 391 8.33 -7.58 18.59
N ILE A 392 7.14 -7.06 18.79
CA ILE A 392 6.86 -5.62 18.81
C ILE A 392 6.35 -5.21 20.19
N ASP A 393 6.97 -4.19 20.80
CA ASP A 393 6.53 -3.53 22.04
C ASP A 393 6.43 -2.02 21.80
N GLY A 394 5.21 -1.47 21.72
CA GLY A 394 4.96 -0.04 21.46
C GLY A 394 5.51 0.86 22.57
N GLY A 395 5.52 0.38 23.81
CA GLY A 395 6.06 1.12 24.93
C GLY A 395 4.99 1.96 25.62
N ALA A 396 5.12 3.28 25.60
CA ALA A 396 4.09 4.19 26.08
C ALA A 396 3.79 5.23 25.00
N GLY A 397 2.57 5.73 24.94
CA GLY A 397 2.11 6.47 23.77
C GLY A 397 0.85 5.83 23.23
N ASP A 398 0.25 6.47 22.23
CA ASP A 398 -0.89 5.90 21.53
C ASP A 398 -0.35 5.33 20.21
N ASP A 399 0.07 4.07 20.22
CA ASP A 399 0.89 3.49 19.16
C ASP A 399 0.07 2.85 18.03
N VAL A 400 0.66 2.74 16.84
CA VAL A 400 0.13 1.95 15.72
C VAL A 400 1.11 0.84 15.37
N LEU A 401 0.68 -0.41 15.55
CA LEU A 401 1.55 -1.59 15.43
C LEU A 401 1.03 -2.51 14.33
N SER A 402 1.91 -2.97 13.43
CA SER A 402 1.62 -4.06 12.49
C SER A 402 2.74 -5.09 12.54
N GLY A 403 2.39 -6.36 12.73
CA GLY A 403 3.34 -7.47 12.67
C GLY A 403 3.81 -7.74 11.23
N GLY A 404 2.93 -7.59 10.25
CA GLY A 404 3.20 -8.00 8.89
C GLY A 404 3.04 -9.51 8.72
N ALA A 405 3.91 -10.16 7.95
CA ALA A 405 3.80 -11.57 7.60
C ALA A 405 4.62 -12.47 8.54
N GLY A 406 3.94 -13.19 9.43
CA GLY A 406 4.62 -14.06 10.39
C GLY A 406 3.69 -14.69 11.40
N ASP A 407 4.23 -15.31 12.43
CA ASP A 407 3.49 -15.54 13.67
C ASP A 407 4.09 -14.59 14.74
N ASP A 408 3.48 -13.42 14.94
CA ASP A 408 4.10 -12.31 15.66
C ASP A 408 3.69 -12.21 17.14
N ILE A 409 4.47 -11.46 17.93
CA ILE A 409 4.18 -11.12 19.32
C ILE A 409 4.12 -9.61 19.45
N ILE A 410 2.93 -9.08 19.69
CA ILE A 410 2.67 -7.64 19.70
C ILE A 410 2.20 -7.19 21.09
N LYS A 411 2.74 -6.08 21.57
CA LYS A 411 2.34 -5.46 22.83
C LYS A 411 2.20 -3.97 22.59
N GLY A 412 1.00 -3.41 22.76
CA GLY A 412 0.79 -1.95 22.67
C GLY A 412 1.54 -1.26 23.80
N GLY A 413 1.09 -1.51 25.03
CA GLY A 413 1.81 -1.07 26.21
C GLY A 413 0.97 -0.11 27.03
N ALA A 414 1.38 1.14 27.14
CA ALA A 414 0.70 2.14 27.94
C ALA A 414 0.21 3.30 27.08
N GLY A 415 -1.08 3.33 26.80
CA GLY A 415 -1.78 4.42 26.15
C GLY A 415 -3.02 3.86 25.49
N PHE A 416 -3.38 4.39 24.34
CA PHE A 416 -4.43 3.85 23.49
C PHE A 416 -3.81 3.30 22.20
N ASP A 417 -3.67 1.98 22.13
CA ASP A 417 -2.85 1.34 21.09
C ASP A 417 -3.71 0.69 20.00
N THR A 418 -3.28 0.84 18.75
CA THR A 418 -3.93 0.31 17.55
C THR A 418 -3.11 -0.83 16.97
N LEU A 419 -3.75 -1.99 16.76
CA LEU A 419 -3.21 -3.07 15.93
C LEU A 419 -3.75 -2.92 14.52
N ASP A 420 -2.86 -2.59 13.58
CA ASP A 420 -3.17 -2.50 12.16
C ASP A 420 -2.98 -3.88 11.51
N LEU A 421 -4.06 -4.40 10.93
CA LEU A 421 -4.14 -5.72 10.30
C LEU A 421 -4.48 -5.59 8.81
N SER A 422 -4.31 -4.40 8.24
CA SER A 422 -4.62 -4.13 6.84
C SER A 422 -3.77 -4.94 5.85
N ASP A 423 -2.66 -5.51 6.30
CA ASP A 423 -1.82 -6.46 5.53
C ASP A 423 -2.50 -7.83 5.31
N ALA A 424 -3.61 -8.11 6.00
CA ALA A 424 -4.37 -9.33 5.78
C ALA A 424 -5.00 -9.35 4.38
N THR A 425 -4.65 -10.39 3.62
CA THR A 425 -5.14 -10.63 2.24
C THR A 425 -6.49 -11.36 2.19
N GLY A 426 -7.09 -11.62 3.34
CA GLY A 426 -8.39 -12.28 3.47
C GLY A 426 -8.87 -12.28 4.92
N ALA A 427 -9.97 -13.00 5.15
CA ALA A 427 -10.69 -12.97 6.43
C ALA A 427 -9.81 -13.21 7.67
N ILE A 428 -10.03 -12.39 8.68
CA ILE A 428 -9.36 -12.37 9.98
C ILE A 428 -10.22 -13.10 11.02
N SER A 429 -9.55 -13.83 11.90
CA SER A 429 -10.14 -14.39 13.12
C SER A 429 -9.46 -13.82 14.35
N LEU A 430 -10.18 -12.95 15.06
CA LEU A 430 -9.72 -12.28 16.29
C LEU A 430 -10.38 -12.87 17.54
N ASN A 431 -9.58 -13.20 18.55
CA ASN A 431 -10.01 -13.66 19.85
C ASN A 431 -9.38 -12.84 20.98
N LEU A 432 -10.10 -11.82 21.44
CA LEU A 432 -9.67 -10.94 22.53
C LEU A 432 -9.47 -11.67 23.87
N ALA A 433 -10.19 -12.78 24.11
CA ALA A 433 -10.06 -13.53 25.36
C ALA A 433 -8.72 -14.27 25.48
N THR A 434 -8.12 -14.64 24.34
CA THR A 434 -6.78 -15.25 24.29
C THR A 434 -5.69 -14.26 23.87
N GLY A 435 -6.05 -13.07 23.38
CA GLY A 435 -5.09 -12.13 22.78
C GLY A 435 -4.47 -12.73 21.53
N GLN A 436 -5.27 -13.31 20.63
CA GLN A 436 -4.76 -13.90 19.39
C GLN A 436 -5.56 -13.41 18.18
N VAL A 437 -4.86 -13.16 17.09
CA VAL A 437 -5.42 -12.84 15.77
C VAL A 437 -4.80 -13.78 14.73
N SER A 438 -5.51 -14.08 13.65
CA SER A 438 -4.95 -14.85 12.54
C SER A 438 -5.62 -14.53 11.23
N GLY A 439 -4.86 -14.56 10.13
CA GLY A 439 -5.33 -14.22 8.79
C GLY A 439 -4.36 -14.67 7.70
N ALA A 440 -4.84 -14.71 6.45
CA ALA A 440 -3.94 -14.95 5.32
C ALA A 440 -3.10 -13.69 5.07
N GLY A 441 -1.78 -13.81 4.97
CA GLY A 441 -0.87 -12.67 4.83
C GLY A 441 -0.20 -12.28 6.15
N ILE A 442 -0.93 -12.41 7.27
CA ILE A 442 -0.43 -12.06 8.62
C ILE A 442 -0.15 -13.24 9.55
N GLY A 443 -0.39 -14.48 9.11
CA GLY A 443 -0.20 -15.68 9.94
C GLY A 443 -1.02 -15.71 11.24
N THR A 444 -0.41 -16.02 12.39
CA THR A 444 -1.08 -16.16 13.71
C THR A 444 -0.37 -15.39 14.81
N ASP A 445 -0.85 -14.19 15.10
CA ASP A 445 -0.20 -13.29 16.05
C ASP A 445 -0.81 -13.37 17.44
N GLY A 446 0.03 -13.16 18.44
CA GLY A 446 -0.37 -12.90 19.82
C GLY A 446 -0.27 -11.42 20.13
N PHE A 447 -1.30 -10.83 20.73
CA PHE A 447 -1.28 -9.42 21.13
C PHE A 447 -1.71 -9.20 22.59
N THR A 448 -1.23 -8.12 23.19
CA THR A 448 -1.66 -7.64 24.52
C THR A 448 -1.65 -6.12 24.61
N GLY A 449 -2.56 -5.55 25.41
CA GLY A 449 -2.65 -4.09 25.61
C GLY A 449 -2.93 -3.35 24.31
N ILE A 450 -3.96 -3.79 23.59
CA ILE A 450 -4.44 -3.17 22.35
C ILE A 450 -5.92 -2.84 22.56
N GLU A 451 -6.32 -1.63 22.20
CA GLU A 451 -7.67 -1.12 22.36
C GLU A 451 -8.37 -0.85 21.03
N ALA A 452 -7.62 -0.65 19.94
CA ALA A 452 -8.12 -0.46 18.59
C ALA A 452 -7.60 -1.50 17.61
N PHE A 453 -8.45 -1.88 16.66
CA PHE A 453 -8.09 -2.80 15.58
C PHE A 453 -8.58 -2.23 14.25
N ARG A 454 -7.68 -2.17 13.27
CA ARG A 454 -8.00 -1.82 11.89
C ARG A 454 -7.81 -3.04 11.00
N PHE A 455 -8.82 -3.38 10.22
CA PHE A 455 -8.82 -4.54 9.34
C PHE A 455 -8.54 -4.17 7.87
N GLY A 456 -8.44 -5.21 7.05
CA GLY A 456 -8.08 -5.14 5.64
C GLY A 456 -9.29 -5.24 4.71
N ALA A 457 -9.14 -6.00 3.61
CA ALA A 457 -10.18 -6.20 2.60
C ALA A 457 -10.96 -7.54 2.77
N GLY A 458 -10.87 -8.17 3.94
CA GLY A 458 -11.43 -9.48 4.22
C GLY A 458 -12.89 -9.42 4.68
N ASP A 459 -13.66 -10.51 4.50
CA ASP A 459 -14.95 -10.65 5.19
C ASP A 459 -14.66 -11.12 6.64
N ASP A 460 -14.56 -10.18 7.58
CA ASP A 460 -13.99 -10.43 8.91
C ASP A 460 -15.06 -10.78 9.95
N VAL A 461 -14.68 -11.58 10.96
CA VAL A 461 -15.60 -11.98 12.04
C VAL A 461 -14.96 -11.77 13.40
N LEU A 462 -15.60 -10.93 14.20
CA LEU A 462 -15.11 -10.50 15.49
C LEU A 462 -16.17 -10.58 16.60
N MET A 463 -15.69 -10.85 17.81
CA MET A 463 -16.43 -10.63 19.03
C MET A 463 -15.55 -9.94 20.06
N GLY A 464 -15.99 -8.74 20.44
CA GLY A 464 -15.38 -7.87 21.43
C GLY A 464 -15.55 -8.36 22.86
N GLY A 465 -15.11 -7.53 23.79
CA GLY A 465 -14.79 -7.88 25.16
C GLY A 465 -15.74 -7.29 26.19
N ASN A 466 -15.16 -6.75 27.26
CA ASN A 466 -15.87 -5.97 28.28
C ASN A 466 -15.27 -4.55 28.43
N GLY A 467 -14.34 -4.17 27.56
CA GLY A 467 -13.69 -2.87 27.55
C GLY A 467 -14.39 -1.95 26.56
N ASN A 468 -13.82 -0.77 26.34
CA ASN A 468 -14.29 0.13 25.29
C ASN A 468 -13.38 -0.11 24.09
N GLU A 469 -13.86 -0.86 23.10
CA GLU A 469 -13.08 -1.24 21.94
C GLU A 469 -13.38 -0.35 20.72
N ILE A 470 -12.38 -0.17 19.85
CA ILE A 470 -12.55 0.48 18.56
C ILE A 470 -12.25 -0.54 17.45
N PHE A 471 -13.23 -0.78 16.58
CA PHE A 471 -13.09 -1.67 15.43
C PHE A 471 -13.39 -0.92 14.13
N ASP A 472 -12.48 -1.04 13.18
CA ASP A 472 -12.61 -0.54 11.81
C ASP A 472 -12.54 -1.74 10.85
N GLY A 473 -13.69 -2.15 10.30
CA GLY A 473 -13.91 -3.29 9.40
C GLY A 473 -13.11 -3.20 8.10
N GLY A 474 -12.82 -1.99 7.63
CA GLY A 474 -12.13 -1.81 6.36
C GLY A 474 -13.04 -2.12 5.18
N ALA A 475 -12.66 -3.07 4.33
CA ALA A 475 -13.48 -3.47 3.20
C ALA A 475 -13.82 -4.95 3.31
N GLY A 476 -14.99 -5.35 2.82
CA GLY A 476 -15.48 -6.72 2.97
C GLY A 476 -16.84 -6.72 3.64
N ASN A 477 -17.48 -7.88 3.77
CA ASN A 477 -18.74 -8.00 4.50
C ASN A 477 -18.44 -8.47 5.91
N ASP A 478 -18.34 -7.53 6.83
CA ASP A 478 -17.82 -7.77 8.16
C ASP A 478 -18.90 -8.14 9.16
N THR A 479 -18.52 -8.89 10.18
CA THR A 479 -19.37 -9.19 11.34
C THR A 479 -18.64 -8.75 12.60
N LEU A 480 -19.00 -7.56 13.10
CA LEU A 480 -18.37 -6.94 14.26
C LEU A 480 -19.34 -6.91 15.44
N LYS A 481 -18.85 -7.26 16.63
CA LYS A 481 -19.64 -7.19 17.87
C LYS A 481 -18.83 -6.54 18.97
N GLY A 482 -19.29 -5.44 19.57
CA GLY A 482 -18.59 -4.69 20.61
C GLY A 482 -18.59 -5.44 21.94
N GLY A 483 -19.78 -5.83 22.41
CA GLY A 483 -19.93 -6.65 23.59
C GLY A 483 -20.40 -5.83 24.79
N ALA A 484 -19.49 -5.46 25.69
CA ALA A 484 -19.84 -4.62 26.83
C ALA A 484 -18.80 -3.52 27.00
N GLY A 485 -19.23 -2.31 27.33
CA GLY A 485 -18.39 -1.12 27.26
C GLY A 485 -18.99 -0.15 26.26
N ASN A 486 -18.40 1.04 26.15
CA ASN A 486 -18.82 2.02 25.16
C ASN A 486 -17.93 1.85 23.93
N ASP A 487 -18.41 1.09 22.96
CA ASP A 487 -17.64 0.62 21.81
C ASP A 487 -17.82 1.56 20.61
N GLN A 488 -16.84 1.56 19.71
CA GLN A 488 -16.92 2.22 18.40
C GLN A 488 -16.72 1.18 17.30
N LEU A 489 -17.72 0.99 16.47
CA LEU A 489 -17.72 0.02 15.39
C LEU A 489 -17.96 0.75 14.06
N ALA A 490 -17.06 0.54 13.10
CA ALA A 490 -17.23 0.97 11.71
C ALA A 490 -17.15 -0.26 10.78
N GLY A 491 -18.15 -0.46 9.93
CA GLY A 491 -18.15 -1.49 8.88
C GLY A 491 -17.36 -1.06 7.64
N ALA A 492 -17.50 0.22 7.28
CA ALA A 492 -16.83 0.86 6.16
C ALA A 492 -17.32 0.38 4.78
N GLU A 493 -16.57 -0.37 3.97
CA GLU A 493 -17.03 -0.78 2.64
C GLU A 493 -17.55 -2.23 2.64
N GLY A 494 -18.85 -2.43 2.37
CA GLY A 494 -19.43 -3.76 2.22
C GLY A 494 -20.80 -3.88 2.87
N ASN A 495 -21.36 -5.10 2.93
CA ASN A 495 -22.66 -5.31 3.59
C ASN A 495 -22.40 -5.92 4.96
N ASP A 496 -22.41 -5.08 5.97
CA ASP A 496 -21.84 -5.41 7.26
C ASP A 496 -22.91 -5.79 8.28
N THR A 497 -22.51 -6.53 9.31
CA THR A 497 -23.34 -6.89 10.46
C THR A 497 -22.66 -6.42 11.74
N LEU A 498 -23.18 -5.35 12.33
CA LEU A 498 -22.60 -4.72 13.52
C LEU A 498 -23.55 -4.85 14.72
N ASP A 499 -23.00 -5.12 15.89
CA ASP A 499 -23.74 -5.24 17.17
C ASP A 499 -22.93 -4.58 18.30
N GLY A 500 -23.31 -3.37 18.71
CA GLY A 500 -22.64 -2.61 19.78
C GLY A 500 -22.68 -3.36 21.10
N GLY A 501 -23.88 -3.77 21.53
CA GLY A 501 -24.07 -4.68 22.64
C GLY A 501 -24.54 -3.97 23.90
N SER A 502 -23.65 -3.57 24.80
CA SER A 502 -24.06 -2.94 26.05
C SER A 502 -23.12 -1.85 26.51
N GLY A 503 -23.64 -0.65 26.71
CA GLY A 503 -22.91 0.59 26.91
C GLY A 503 -23.47 1.64 25.96
N ASP A 504 -22.96 2.86 26.04
CA ASP A 504 -23.34 3.88 25.08
C ASP A 504 -22.41 3.75 23.85
N ASP A 505 -22.88 3.09 22.80
CA ASP A 505 -22.07 2.64 21.66
C ASP A 505 -22.17 3.60 20.46
N VAL A 506 -21.16 3.57 19.59
CA VAL A 506 -21.19 4.21 18.26
C VAL A 506 -21.08 3.12 17.20
N VAL A 507 -22.09 3.01 16.34
CA VAL A 507 -22.20 1.98 15.31
C VAL A 507 -22.39 2.65 13.95
N ALA A 508 -21.45 2.49 13.04
CA ALA A 508 -21.49 3.04 11.69
C ALA A 508 -21.38 1.91 10.65
N GLY A 509 -22.41 1.74 9.81
CA GLY A 509 -22.42 0.77 8.71
C GLY A 509 -21.41 1.15 7.64
N GLY A 510 -21.66 2.25 6.94
CA GLY A 510 -20.76 2.77 5.94
C GLY A 510 -21.38 2.70 4.56
N ALA A 511 -20.80 1.94 3.65
CA ALA A 511 -21.28 1.80 2.28
C ALA A 511 -21.67 0.36 1.98
N GLY A 512 -22.96 0.10 1.78
CA GLY A 512 -23.53 -1.19 1.43
C GLY A 512 -24.82 -1.42 2.20
N ASP A 513 -25.46 -2.57 2.00
CA ASP A 513 -26.73 -2.87 2.66
C ASP A 513 -26.45 -3.47 4.06
N ASP A 514 -26.48 -2.64 5.11
CA ASP A 514 -25.97 -3.01 6.43
C ASP A 514 -27.04 -3.51 7.42
N SER A 515 -26.61 -4.28 8.40
CA SER A 515 -27.42 -4.77 9.52
C SER A 515 -26.82 -4.30 10.85
N LEU A 516 -27.40 -3.26 11.45
CA LEU A 516 -26.85 -2.60 12.63
C LEU A 516 -27.73 -2.82 13.87
N VAL A 517 -27.08 -3.16 14.98
CA VAL A 517 -27.70 -3.25 16.30
C VAL A 517 -26.96 -2.34 17.27
N GLY A 518 -27.66 -1.38 17.88
CA GLY A 518 -27.10 -0.52 18.94
C GLY A 518 -26.91 -1.35 20.22
N GLY A 519 -28.03 -1.78 20.81
CA GLY A 519 -28.02 -2.73 21.91
C GLY A 519 -28.64 -2.14 23.16
N SER A 520 -27.85 -1.85 24.18
CA SER A 520 -28.36 -1.32 25.44
C SER A 520 -27.49 -0.21 25.99
N GLY A 521 -28.07 0.96 26.20
CA GLY A 521 -27.37 2.20 26.45
C GLY A 521 -27.85 3.23 25.44
N ASN A 522 -27.35 4.47 25.51
CA ASN A 522 -27.77 5.53 24.60
C ASN A 522 -26.82 5.51 23.40
N ASP A 523 -27.26 4.85 22.35
CA ASP A 523 -26.41 4.51 21.22
C ASP A 523 -26.49 5.59 20.13
N THR A 524 -25.41 5.73 19.38
CA THR A 524 -25.38 6.52 18.14
C THR A 524 -25.20 5.56 16.97
N VAL A 525 -26.22 5.46 16.12
CA VAL A 525 -26.22 4.53 14.98
C VAL A 525 -26.32 5.31 13.66
N ASP A 526 -25.39 5.05 12.75
CA ASP A 526 -25.35 5.61 11.39
C ASP A 526 -25.36 4.47 10.36
N GLY A 527 -26.38 4.41 9.51
CA GLY A 527 -26.48 3.40 8.43
C GLY A 527 -25.48 3.68 7.32
N GLY A 528 -25.56 4.89 6.75
CA GLY A 528 -24.64 5.36 5.73
C GLY A 528 -25.26 5.32 4.33
N GLU A 529 -24.58 4.74 3.34
CA GLU A 529 -25.11 4.52 1.99
C GLU A 529 -25.58 3.07 1.85
N GLY A 530 -26.78 2.83 1.33
CA GLY A 530 -27.27 1.48 1.06
C GLY A 530 -28.65 1.26 1.63
N THR A 531 -29.17 0.04 1.60
CA THR A 531 -30.47 -0.28 2.20
C THR A 531 -30.27 -0.98 3.54
N ASP A 532 -30.41 -0.20 4.61
CA ASP A 532 -29.97 -0.62 5.94
C ASP A 532 -31.11 -1.16 6.81
N SER A 533 -30.74 -2.05 7.73
CA SER A 533 -31.62 -2.58 8.77
C SER A 533 -31.05 -2.23 10.14
N ILE A 534 -31.69 -1.31 10.85
CA ILE A 534 -31.23 -0.76 12.13
C ILE A 534 -32.19 -1.16 13.27
N ASP A 535 -31.65 -1.74 14.33
CA ASP A 535 -32.30 -1.96 15.63
C ASP A 535 -31.47 -1.29 16.73
N ALA A 536 -31.86 -0.10 17.19
CA ALA A 536 -31.08 0.63 18.19
C ALA A 536 -31.19 0.01 19.60
N GLY A 537 -32.25 -0.75 19.87
CA GLY A 537 -32.37 -1.52 21.10
C GLY A 537 -32.97 -0.73 22.26
N SER A 538 -32.18 -0.43 23.30
CA SER A 538 -32.72 0.17 24.53
C SER A 538 -31.86 1.28 25.08
N GLY A 539 -32.46 2.46 25.26
CA GLY A 539 -31.82 3.67 25.71
C GLY A 539 -32.41 4.85 24.95
N ASN A 540 -31.82 6.02 25.07
CA ASN A 540 -32.26 7.17 24.30
C ASN A 540 -31.32 7.33 23.11
N ASP A 541 -31.68 6.74 21.98
CA ASP A 541 -30.76 6.54 20.88
C ASP A 541 -30.80 7.68 19.86
N VAL A 542 -29.69 7.85 19.14
CA VAL A 542 -29.59 8.79 18.03
C VAL A 542 -29.29 8.01 16.76
N ILE A 543 -30.25 8.02 15.83
CA ILE A 543 -30.20 7.19 14.62
C ILE A 543 -30.22 8.08 13.38
N THR A 544 -29.28 7.85 12.47
CA THR A 544 -29.29 8.34 11.10
C THR A 544 -29.22 7.14 10.17
N ALA A 545 -30.26 6.85 9.40
CA ALA A 545 -30.19 5.70 8.49
C ALA A 545 -29.39 6.02 7.22
N GLY A 546 -29.55 7.22 6.66
CA GLY A 546 -28.63 7.73 5.65
C GLY A 546 -29.27 7.76 4.26
N ALA A 547 -28.61 7.23 3.24
CA ALA A 547 -29.09 7.22 1.87
C ALA A 547 -29.51 5.81 1.48
N GLY A 548 -30.79 5.56 1.21
CA GLY A 548 -31.25 4.19 1.17
C GLY A 548 -32.73 3.96 0.97
N ASN A 549 -33.22 2.81 1.39
CA ASN A 549 -34.64 2.62 1.68
C ASN A 549 -34.72 1.82 2.98
N ASP A 550 -34.52 2.51 4.07
CA ASP A 550 -34.02 1.87 5.27
C ASP A 550 -35.15 1.35 6.15
N VAL A 551 -34.83 0.40 7.02
CA VAL A 551 -35.74 -0.12 8.04
C VAL A 551 -35.14 0.19 9.39
N VAL A 552 -35.81 1.04 10.16
CA VAL A 552 -35.35 1.48 11.48
C VAL A 552 -36.36 1.11 12.57
N ASP A 553 -35.86 0.48 13.64
CA ASP A 553 -36.54 0.32 14.92
C ASP A 553 -35.71 1.02 16.02
N GLY A 554 -36.26 2.08 16.61
CA GLY A 554 -35.65 2.78 17.74
C GLY A 554 -35.71 1.98 19.04
N GLY A 555 -36.62 1.01 19.15
CA GLY A 555 -36.70 0.15 20.31
C GLY A 555 -37.32 0.83 21.53
N SER A 556 -36.58 1.02 22.62
CA SER A 556 -37.14 1.54 23.87
C SER A 556 -36.34 2.67 24.49
N GLY A 557 -37.03 3.74 24.84
CA GLY A 557 -36.48 4.97 25.40
C GLY A 557 -36.92 6.14 24.52
N ASP A 558 -36.38 7.33 24.79
CA ASP A 558 -36.76 8.53 24.06
C ASP A 558 -35.79 8.75 22.89
N ASP A 559 -36.12 8.21 21.71
CA ASP A 559 -35.20 8.11 20.58
C ASP A 559 -35.29 9.29 19.63
N ARG A 560 -34.22 9.55 18.88
CA ARG A 560 -34.20 10.50 17.77
C ARG A 560 -33.81 9.79 16.48
N ILE A 561 -34.72 9.80 15.51
CA ILE A 561 -34.59 9.04 14.26
C ILE A 561 -34.62 9.97 13.05
N ALA A 562 -33.59 9.92 12.22
CA ALA A 562 -33.58 10.48 10.88
C ALA A 562 -33.44 9.36 9.84
N GLY A 563 -34.46 9.17 8.99
CA GLY A 563 -34.38 8.20 7.88
C GLY A 563 -33.34 8.62 6.84
N GLY A 564 -33.22 9.92 6.60
CA GLY A 564 -32.31 10.43 5.57
C GLY A 564 -32.98 10.41 4.21
N ALA A 565 -32.26 10.13 3.13
CA ALA A 565 -32.77 10.16 1.77
C ALA A 565 -33.20 8.76 1.34
N GLY A 566 -34.46 8.58 0.94
CA GLY A 566 -34.89 7.24 0.59
C GLY A 566 -36.38 7.04 0.59
N ASN A 567 -36.83 5.81 0.75
CA ASN A 567 -38.22 5.56 1.13
C ASN A 567 -38.20 4.67 2.37
N ASP A 568 -38.16 5.30 3.53
CA ASP A 568 -37.76 4.60 4.75
C ASP A 568 -38.98 4.12 5.54
N LEU A 569 -38.79 3.03 6.29
CA LEU A 569 -39.74 2.51 7.26
C LEU A 569 -39.20 2.74 8.66
N LEU A 570 -39.81 3.67 9.38
CA LEU A 570 -39.37 4.11 10.70
C LEU A 570 -40.35 3.63 11.78
N THR A 571 -39.83 3.06 12.85
CA THR A 571 -40.57 2.69 14.06
C THR A 571 -39.85 3.29 15.25
N GLY A 572 -40.54 4.09 16.05
CA GLY A 572 -39.96 4.70 17.26
C GLY A 572 -39.95 3.72 18.43
N GLY A 573 -40.97 2.88 18.52
CA GLY A 573 -41.07 1.86 19.56
C GLY A 573 -41.70 2.44 20.82
N SER A 574 -40.98 2.42 21.95
CA SER A 574 -41.51 2.88 23.23
C SER A 574 -40.73 4.01 23.86
N GLY A 575 -41.23 5.23 23.71
CA GLY A 575 -40.89 6.36 24.57
C GLY A 575 -41.45 7.63 23.98
N HIS A 576 -40.75 8.75 24.16
CA HIS A 576 -41.04 10.01 23.51
C HIS A 576 -40.11 10.23 22.33
N ASP A 577 -40.53 9.73 21.17
CA ASP A 577 -39.62 9.61 20.02
C ASP A 577 -39.68 10.86 19.14
N VAL A 578 -38.55 11.23 18.54
CA VAL A 578 -38.43 12.38 17.62
C VAL A 578 -38.06 11.87 16.24
N PHE A 579 -38.95 12.05 15.26
CA PHE A 579 -38.66 11.75 13.85
C PHE A 579 -38.25 13.03 13.13
N ALA A 580 -36.99 13.12 12.72
CA ALA A 580 -36.38 14.31 12.12
C ALA A 580 -36.32 14.21 10.59
N PHE A 581 -36.73 15.29 9.92
CA PHE A 581 -36.81 15.36 8.45
C PHE A 581 -36.11 16.61 7.91
N ALA A 582 -35.14 16.39 7.02
CA ALA A 582 -34.48 17.42 6.21
C ALA A 582 -34.98 17.41 4.76
N ALA A 583 -34.59 18.39 3.95
CA ALA A 583 -34.99 18.43 2.55
C ALA A 583 -34.48 17.20 1.78
N GLY A 584 -35.33 16.58 0.95
CA GLY A 584 -34.97 15.44 0.14
C GLY A 584 -35.12 14.08 0.81
N PHE A 585 -35.85 13.99 1.93
CA PHE A 585 -36.01 12.73 2.66
C PHE A 585 -36.70 11.60 1.88
N GLY A 586 -37.48 11.95 0.85
CA GLY A 586 -38.15 10.96 -0.01
C GLY A 586 -39.48 10.46 0.57
N LYS A 587 -39.83 9.17 0.46
CA LYS A 587 -41.19 8.67 0.77
C LYS A 587 -41.27 7.78 2.00
N ASP A 588 -41.20 8.41 3.16
CA ASP A 588 -41.07 7.69 4.41
C ASP A 588 -42.41 7.29 5.02
N THR A 589 -42.36 6.24 5.83
CA THR A 589 -43.48 5.71 6.59
C THR A 589 -43.10 5.55 8.05
N ILE A 590 -43.79 6.25 8.95
CA ILE A 590 -43.71 5.99 10.39
C ILE A 590 -44.82 5.01 10.79
N SER A 591 -44.43 3.91 11.43
CA SER A 591 -45.30 2.76 11.67
C SER A 591 -46.17 2.88 12.95
N ASP A 592 -45.72 3.65 13.95
CA ASP A 592 -46.29 3.62 15.31
C ASP A 592 -46.46 4.99 16.01
N PHE A 593 -46.39 6.10 15.26
CA PHE A 593 -46.47 7.47 15.78
C PHE A 593 -47.65 7.71 16.77
N LYS A 594 -47.34 8.17 17.98
CA LYS A 594 -48.28 8.40 19.10
C LYS A 594 -48.50 9.88 19.37
N THR A 595 -49.75 10.34 19.28
CA THR A 595 -50.14 11.76 19.49
C THR A 595 -50.58 12.09 20.93
N THR A 596 -50.67 11.10 21.81
CA THR A 596 -51.18 11.31 23.18
C THR A 596 -50.56 10.34 24.16
N GLY A 597 -50.31 10.80 25.38
CA GLY A 597 -49.80 9.97 26.48
C GLY A 597 -48.50 10.50 27.03
N SER A 598 -47.89 9.74 27.94
CA SER A 598 -46.53 10.01 28.45
C SER A 598 -45.47 9.31 27.61
N SER A 599 -45.74 9.16 26.31
CA SER A 599 -44.91 8.53 25.29
C SER A 599 -45.40 9.07 23.93
N SER A 600 -45.62 10.38 23.89
CA SER A 600 -46.10 11.08 22.70
C SER A 600 -44.90 11.54 21.88
N ASP A 601 -44.98 11.31 20.58
CA ASP A 601 -43.88 11.46 19.66
C ASP A 601 -43.93 12.85 19.00
N VAL A 602 -42.82 13.26 18.39
CA VAL A 602 -42.63 14.56 17.77
C VAL A 602 -42.13 14.38 16.34
N LEU A 603 -42.76 15.09 15.40
CA LEU A 603 -42.20 15.32 14.08
C LEU A 603 -41.34 16.58 14.10
N GLU A 604 -40.05 16.44 13.84
CA GLU A 604 -39.13 17.56 13.70
C GLU A 604 -38.86 17.83 12.21
N PHE A 605 -39.14 19.05 11.77
CA PHE A 605 -38.88 19.48 10.39
C PHE A 605 -37.87 20.62 10.36
N ASP A 606 -36.89 20.52 9.47
CA ASP A 606 -36.05 21.65 9.05
C ASP A 606 -36.92 22.75 8.39
N ASP A 607 -36.53 24.02 8.57
CA ASP A 607 -37.20 25.19 7.99
C ASP A 607 -37.34 25.15 6.46
N ALA A 608 -36.48 24.40 5.77
CA ALA A 608 -36.52 24.13 4.34
C ALA A 608 -37.67 23.21 3.94
N VAL A 609 -38.15 22.34 4.84
CA VAL A 609 -39.29 21.44 4.60
C VAL A 609 -40.59 22.16 4.94
N PHE A 610 -40.71 22.65 6.17
CA PHE A 610 -41.87 23.41 6.64
C PHE A 610 -41.47 24.53 7.59
N ALA A 611 -41.97 25.75 7.34
CA ALA A 611 -41.68 26.89 8.19
C ALA A 611 -42.45 26.89 9.53
N ASP A 612 -43.62 26.24 9.59
CA ASP A 612 -44.46 26.15 10.79
C ASP A 612 -45.54 25.05 10.69
N PHE A 613 -46.28 24.85 11.79
CA PHE A 613 -47.38 23.89 11.91
C PHE A 613 -48.49 24.12 10.85
N GLY A 614 -48.81 25.37 10.54
CA GLY A 614 -49.82 25.68 9.53
C GLY A 614 -49.39 25.25 8.12
N ALA A 615 -48.11 25.41 7.80
CA ALA A 615 -47.52 24.96 6.54
C ALA A 615 -47.54 23.42 6.42
N ALA A 616 -47.17 22.70 7.49
CA ALA A 616 -47.18 21.24 7.51
C ALA A 616 -48.60 20.68 7.32
N ILE A 617 -49.58 21.16 8.09
CA ILE A 617 -50.97 20.68 8.02
C ILE A 617 -51.62 21.02 6.66
N ALA A 618 -51.21 22.09 5.98
CA ALA A 618 -51.71 22.42 4.65
C ALA A 618 -51.31 21.37 3.58
N LYS A 619 -50.27 20.56 3.83
CA LYS A 619 -49.84 19.45 2.99
C LYS A 619 -50.38 18.08 3.42
N ALA A 620 -51.08 18.01 4.55
CA ALA A 620 -51.57 16.77 5.12
C ALA A 620 -52.97 16.39 4.59
N ALA A 621 -53.19 15.11 4.32
CA ALA A 621 -54.47 14.54 3.94
C ALA A 621 -54.70 13.19 4.63
N GLN A 622 -55.96 12.91 5.02
CA GLN A 622 -56.34 11.58 5.48
C GLN A 622 -56.50 10.63 4.28
N VAL A 623 -55.77 9.52 4.27
CA VAL A 623 -55.83 8.46 3.25
C VAL A 623 -56.13 7.12 3.93
N GLY A 624 -57.39 6.69 3.88
CA GLY A 624 -57.80 5.49 4.62
C GLY A 624 -57.66 5.68 6.14
N SER A 625 -56.89 4.80 6.79
CA SER A 625 -56.53 4.92 8.21
C SER A 625 -55.36 5.84 8.50
N ASP A 626 -54.63 6.26 7.47
CA ASP A 626 -53.31 6.87 7.59
C ASP A 626 -53.38 8.37 7.30
N THR A 627 -52.45 9.14 7.87
CA THR A 627 -52.25 10.55 7.52
C THR A 627 -51.05 10.66 6.60
N VAL A 628 -51.19 11.36 5.48
CA VAL A 628 -50.13 11.51 4.48
C VAL A 628 -49.84 12.99 4.25
N PHE A 629 -48.58 13.39 4.41
CA PHE A 629 -48.07 14.71 4.05
C PHE A 629 -47.45 14.62 2.64
N THR A 630 -47.98 15.36 1.67
CA THR A 630 -47.43 15.38 0.30
C THR A 630 -46.68 16.69 0.06
N ILE A 631 -45.35 16.63 0.07
CA ILE A 631 -44.48 17.79 -0.12
C ILE A 631 -44.40 18.08 -1.62
N ASP A 632 -43.99 17.09 -2.41
CA ASP A 632 -43.95 17.10 -3.87
C ASP A 632 -44.16 15.69 -4.50
N ALA A 633 -43.65 15.44 -5.71
CA ALA A 633 -43.84 14.18 -6.42
C ALA A 633 -42.97 13.03 -5.87
N ASP A 634 -41.84 13.39 -5.29
CA ASP A 634 -40.79 12.47 -4.85
C ASP A 634 -40.65 12.47 -3.32
N THR A 635 -41.20 13.48 -2.62
CA THR A 635 -41.17 13.57 -1.15
C THR A 635 -42.56 13.51 -0.51
N SER A 636 -42.77 12.55 0.40
CA SER A 636 -44.01 12.40 1.17
C SER A 636 -43.82 11.62 2.48
N LEU A 637 -44.45 12.04 3.58
CA LEU A 637 -44.45 11.31 4.85
C LEU A 637 -45.80 10.64 5.11
N THR A 638 -45.80 9.35 5.44
CA THR A 638 -47.00 8.59 5.84
C THR A 638 -46.94 8.22 7.32
N LEU A 639 -47.93 8.66 8.10
CA LEU A 639 -48.15 8.20 9.48
C LEU A 639 -49.20 7.08 9.48
N LYS A 640 -48.77 5.84 9.73
CA LYS A 640 -49.65 4.66 9.72
C LYS A 640 -50.65 4.69 10.87
N GLY A 641 -51.94 4.52 10.56
CA GLY A 641 -52.99 4.43 11.58
C GLY A 641 -53.29 5.73 12.35
N VAL A 642 -52.61 6.85 12.05
CA VAL A 642 -52.83 8.13 12.71
C VAL A 642 -53.95 8.90 12.02
N GLN A 643 -54.89 9.43 12.81
CA GLN A 643 -55.96 10.28 12.31
C GLN A 643 -55.48 11.74 12.20
N LEU A 644 -55.71 12.40 11.06
CA LEU A 644 -55.27 13.78 10.86
C LEU A 644 -55.84 14.74 11.92
N ALA A 645 -57.03 14.43 12.42
CA ALA A 645 -57.70 15.23 13.45
C ALA A 645 -57.11 15.05 14.87
N SER A 646 -56.23 14.07 15.10
CA SER A 646 -55.55 13.91 16.40
C SER A 646 -54.26 14.70 16.50
N LEU A 647 -53.73 15.21 15.39
CA LEU A 647 -52.50 16.00 15.37
C LEU A 647 -52.72 17.41 15.94
N ALA A 648 -51.84 17.85 16.82
CA ALA A 648 -51.80 19.16 17.47
C ALA A 648 -50.42 19.82 17.28
N GLN A 649 -50.32 21.11 17.60
CA GLN A 649 -49.07 21.85 17.46
C GLN A 649 -47.92 21.26 18.29
N ASP A 650 -48.23 20.62 19.42
CA ASP A 650 -47.23 20.03 20.31
C ASP A 650 -46.60 18.74 19.74
N ASP A 651 -47.21 18.13 18.71
CA ASP A 651 -46.64 16.97 18.00
C ASP A 651 -45.56 17.39 16.98
N PHE A 652 -45.24 18.69 16.89
CA PHE A 652 -44.33 19.23 15.88
C PHE A 652 -43.28 20.14 16.50
N ARG A 653 -42.05 19.99 15.99
CA ARG A 653 -40.93 20.89 16.22
C ARG A 653 -40.40 21.39 14.88
N PHE A 654 -40.08 22.68 14.81
CA PHE A 654 -39.49 23.31 13.62
C PHE A 654 -38.16 23.91 14.05
N VAL A 655 -37.08 23.52 13.37
CA VAL A 655 -35.70 23.87 13.74
C VAL A 655 -35.00 24.69 12.68
#